data_AF-A0A5M5BUU0-F1
#
_entry.id   AF-A0A5M5BUU0-F1
#
_cell.length_a   1.000
_cell.length_b   1.000
_cell.length_c   1.000
_cell.angle_alpha   90.00
_cell.angle_beta   90.00
_cell.angle_gamma   90.00
#
_symmetry.space_group_name_H-M   'P 1'
#
loop_
_entity.id
_entity.type
_entity.pdbx_description
1 polymer ?
#
loop_
_entity_poly.entity_id
_entity_poly.type
_entity_poly.pdbx_seq_one_letter_code
_entity_poly.pdbx_strand_id
1 'polypeptide(L)'
;SYTRSKTEGAALPDIIRSWDKTLPTDNNLFSARRSQKEFLSKNQPDTAKESIRFLKGVSFGEAAGGKPCGIVDGEGNAEYLTAVIRELLRSTEFVDGLTGEGWQLWIDQLTGLTNLTVDKVTARQSLVALELLIEKVRSVCGQLVVSAANGKIKDVVKQGDNYRIVFEQESGFVAHDLMRCAVTGGKKLKAYWVEVASVIAGGVLVPVSEFGGVKPEAGDECVLMGNTENPLRQNLISIAATEDGQPRIDILDGVKAKNFNGCLRCRLGKLDGIRSSAFPADKQPKGNGLYADNVWLKGTFVLMTGEDILTRFEITEGKIHSAVESLRKEIREEQSYLDNSSFADGMDKWKTGSKATLFTLGGRWIWANGGPYGTKPDGHAEIRTDGKVPYAYIRNSYIMQKLEDFRLVPEYRQTNSQGERVPGVVYLSFSYQVIKAGRLKIEFVNADKTGFENFNMFGHEEDLPVGGEKMFTLDGLWNGTGDFKLSFTGVIYISLLVFSTNKADALAYKYRTLFEQGDRLVKISAAVFDKDGNALKETGLVIKPEGSGLYAQDNTGKIALIGVSVEEEDEYGNTVSKIKLTADHIQLEGLVTANGNFKILEDGSIETTNGKFTGEIDSSKGKIGGFEIGNGRIGSVADSHGSGGGLAIYDDFFRVGGSKGYVMFGDDVIPSSAGGAFTAVGRIVNSAPNIYGNYGFDQANYGLFI
;
A
#
# COMPACT_ATOMS: atom_id res chain seq x y z
N SER A 1 -97.05 -17.78 70.57
CA SER A 1 -98.44 -18.23 70.80
C SER A 1 -98.73 -19.38 69.85
N TYR A 2 -98.64 -20.60 70.36
CA TYR A 2 -99.38 -21.79 69.92
C TYR A 2 -99.48 -22.65 71.18
N THR A 3 -100.55 -22.45 71.92
CA THR A 3 -100.94 -23.27 73.07
C THR A 3 -101.61 -24.54 72.55
N ARG A 4 -100.96 -25.70 72.71
CA ARG A 4 -101.65 -26.99 72.81
C ARG A 4 -101.23 -27.66 74.12
N SER A 5 -102.24 -28.10 74.86
CA SER A 5 -102.20 -28.62 76.22
C SER A 5 -101.57 -30.00 76.31
N LYS A 6 -100.85 -30.23 77.43
CA LYS A 6 -100.46 -31.53 77.98
C LYS A 6 -101.63 -32.53 77.92
N THR A 7 -101.38 -33.75 77.42
CA THR A 7 -101.43 -35.03 78.18
C THR A 7 -101.29 -36.17 77.18
N GLU A 8 -100.06 -36.55 76.85
CA GLU A 8 -99.65 -37.86 76.34
C GLU A 8 -98.13 -37.92 76.52
N GLY A 9 -97.57 -39.09 76.82
CA GLY A 9 -96.27 -39.26 77.46
C GLY A 9 -95.16 -38.39 76.86
N ALA A 10 -94.23 -37.94 77.72
CA ALA A 10 -92.97 -37.37 77.26
C ALA A 10 -92.21 -38.44 76.45
N ALA A 11 -92.59 -38.61 75.19
CA ALA A 11 -91.87 -39.42 74.23
C ALA A 11 -90.53 -38.72 74.09
N LEU A 12 -89.49 -39.34 74.66
CA LEU A 12 -88.13 -38.94 74.39
C LEU A 12 -87.99 -38.86 72.85
N PRO A 13 -87.45 -37.77 72.30
CA PRO A 13 -87.24 -37.66 70.86
C PRO A 13 -86.51 -38.91 70.36
N ASP A 14 -86.92 -39.42 69.20
CA ASP A 14 -86.36 -40.67 68.68
C ASP A 14 -84.84 -40.53 68.49
N ILE A 15 -84.07 -41.49 68.99
CA ILE A 15 -82.60 -41.43 68.97
C ILE A 15 -82.09 -42.20 67.77
N ILE A 16 -81.61 -41.48 66.77
CA ILE A 16 -81.05 -42.09 65.58
C ILE A 16 -79.64 -42.63 65.88
N ARG A 17 -79.50 -43.96 65.77
CA ARG A 17 -78.25 -44.67 66.08
C ARG A 17 -77.25 -44.58 64.92
N SER A 18 -75.97 -44.88 65.20
CA SER A 18 -74.98 -45.05 64.15
C SER A 18 -75.44 -46.11 63.14
N TRP A 19 -75.36 -45.81 61.84
CA TRP A 19 -75.79 -46.69 60.72
C TRP A 19 -77.30 -46.82 60.49
N ASP A 20 -78.11 -46.12 61.29
CA ASP A 20 -79.55 -46.02 61.06
C ASP A 20 -79.85 -45.13 59.85
N LYS A 21 -80.80 -45.51 58.99
CA LYS A 21 -81.17 -44.78 57.76
C LYS A 21 -82.30 -43.78 57.98
N THR A 22 -82.82 -43.67 59.20
CA THR A 22 -83.83 -42.68 59.56
C THR A 22 -83.33 -41.27 59.24
N LEU A 23 -84.13 -40.52 58.47
CA LEU A 23 -83.78 -39.15 58.07
C LEU A 23 -83.84 -38.23 59.30
N PRO A 24 -82.87 -37.32 59.45
CA PRO A 24 -82.94 -36.29 60.48
C PRO A 24 -84.17 -35.39 60.24
N THR A 25 -84.96 -35.18 61.30
CA THR A 25 -86.15 -34.31 61.31
C THR A 25 -86.18 -33.53 62.62
N ASP A 26 -87.05 -32.51 62.71
CA ASP A 26 -87.20 -31.69 63.92
C ASP A 26 -87.68 -32.48 65.17
N ASN A 27 -88.11 -33.73 65.00
CA ASN A 27 -88.64 -34.59 66.06
C ASN A 27 -87.68 -35.72 66.52
N ASN A 28 -86.47 -35.80 65.96
CA ASN A 28 -85.48 -36.83 66.31
C ASN A 28 -84.11 -36.23 66.64
N LEU A 29 -83.29 -37.01 67.35
CA LEU A 29 -81.96 -36.61 67.84
C LEU A 29 -80.91 -37.60 67.35
N PHE A 30 -79.74 -37.10 66.96
CA PHE A 30 -78.60 -37.98 66.72
C PHE A 30 -78.02 -38.51 68.02
N SER A 31 -77.74 -39.83 68.05
CA SER A 31 -76.93 -40.42 69.12
C SER A 31 -75.52 -39.83 69.13
N ALA A 32 -74.88 -39.74 70.30
CA ALA A 32 -73.51 -39.25 70.43
C ALA A 32 -72.53 -39.97 69.49
N ARG A 33 -72.68 -41.30 69.30
CA ARG A 33 -71.84 -42.09 68.38
C ARG A 33 -72.11 -41.79 66.91
N ARG A 34 -73.32 -41.36 66.54
CA ARG A 34 -73.63 -40.93 65.17
C ARG A 34 -73.09 -39.52 64.93
N SER A 35 -73.31 -38.59 65.87
CA SER A 35 -72.78 -37.24 65.78
C SER A 35 -71.26 -37.21 65.67
N GLN A 36 -70.54 -38.03 66.44
CA GLN A 36 -69.09 -38.19 66.35
C GLN A 36 -68.60 -38.80 65.03
N LYS A 37 -69.50 -39.40 64.25
CA LYS A 37 -69.15 -40.09 63.00
C LYS A 37 -69.56 -39.29 61.76
N GLU A 38 -70.60 -38.46 61.86
CA GLU A 38 -71.16 -37.69 60.74
C GLU A 38 -70.70 -36.22 60.73
N PHE A 39 -70.31 -35.65 61.87
CA PHE A 39 -69.79 -34.29 61.93
C PHE A 39 -68.29 -34.28 62.25
N LEU A 40 -67.55 -33.38 61.60
CA LEU A 40 -66.15 -33.14 61.88
C LEU A 40 -65.95 -32.70 63.33
N SER A 41 -65.09 -33.43 64.05
CA SER A 41 -64.68 -33.09 65.41
C SER A 41 -63.86 -31.79 65.42
N LYS A 42 -64.14 -30.93 66.41
CA LYS A 42 -63.35 -29.72 66.70
C LYS A 42 -62.28 -29.96 67.77
N ASN A 43 -62.35 -31.09 68.47
CA ASN A 43 -61.57 -31.36 69.69
C ASN A 43 -60.60 -32.54 69.54
N GLN A 44 -60.70 -33.32 68.46
CA GLN A 44 -59.85 -34.48 68.19
C GLN A 44 -59.53 -34.51 66.69
N PRO A 45 -58.37 -35.06 66.27
CA PRO A 45 -58.07 -35.28 64.87
C PRO A 45 -59.18 -36.08 64.17
N ASP A 46 -59.62 -35.61 63.02
CA ASP A 46 -60.73 -36.20 62.27
C ASP A 46 -60.48 -36.05 60.76
N THR A 47 -61.24 -36.79 59.94
CA THR A 47 -61.08 -36.83 58.48
C THR A 47 -62.44 -36.71 57.80
N ALA A 48 -62.56 -35.72 56.92
CA ALA A 48 -63.70 -35.64 56.01
C ALA A 48 -63.64 -36.79 55.00
N LYS A 49 -64.71 -37.58 54.91
CA LYS A 49 -64.80 -38.70 53.95
C LYS A 49 -65.19 -38.28 52.54
N GLU A 50 -65.75 -37.08 52.41
CA GLU A 50 -66.22 -36.50 51.15
C GLU A 50 -65.70 -35.04 51.04
N SER A 51 -65.78 -34.47 49.84
CA SER A 51 -65.37 -33.08 49.60
C SER A 51 -66.22 -32.08 50.38
N ILE A 52 -65.58 -31.13 51.07
CA ILE A 52 -66.25 -30.07 51.83
C ILE A 52 -66.00 -28.74 51.18
N ARG A 53 -67.08 -28.04 50.83
CA ARG A 53 -67.04 -26.65 50.37
C ARG A 53 -67.23 -25.70 51.54
N PHE A 54 -66.20 -24.96 51.89
CA PHE A 54 -66.28 -23.90 52.89
C PHE A 54 -66.76 -22.60 52.25
N LEU A 55 -68.00 -22.19 52.53
CA LEU A 55 -68.63 -21.01 51.91
C LEU A 55 -67.91 -19.68 52.22
N LYS A 56 -67.22 -19.61 53.37
CA LYS A 56 -66.47 -18.42 53.80
C LYS A 56 -64.95 -18.64 53.81
N GLY A 57 -64.46 -19.75 53.27
CA GLY A 57 -63.06 -20.14 53.34
C GLY A 57 -62.67 -20.89 54.62
N VAL A 58 -61.37 -21.21 54.73
CA VAL A 58 -60.75 -21.94 55.82
C VAL A 58 -59.42 -21.30 56.19
N SER A 59 -59.12 -21.20 57.49
CA SER A 59 -57.84 -20.73 58.01
C SER A 59 -57.02 -21.90 58.56
N PHE A 60 -55.72 -21.88 58.31
CA PHE A 60 -54.75 -22.87 58.77
C PHE A 60 -53.74 -22.23 59.73
N GLY A 61 -53.63 -22.79 60.93
CA GLY A 61 -52.76 -22.30 62.01
C GLY A 61 -53.46 -21.35 62.99
N GLU A 62 -52.80 -21.05 64.11
CA GLU A 62 -53.28 -20.11 65.13
C GLU A 62 -52.66 -18.72 64.92
N ALA A 63 -53.48 -17.67 65.07
CA ALA A 63 -53.03 -16.29 64.98
C ALA A 63 -52.23 -15.93 66.25
N ALA A 64 -50.94 -16.25 66.27
CA ALA A 64 -50.05 -15.92 67.37
C ALA A 64 -49.23 -14.66 67.05
N GLY A 65 -49.25 -13.67 67.96
CA GLY A 65 -48.37 -12.50 67.89
C GLY A 65 -48.62 -11.53 66.72
N GLY A 66 -49.86 -11.46 66.22
CA GLY A 66 -50.24 -10.52 65.16
C GLY A 66 -49.83 -10.92 63.73
N LYS A 67 -49.34 -12.14 63.53
CA LYS A 67 -49.06 -12.69 62.19
C LYS A 67 -50.34 -13.27 61.57
N PRO A 68 -50.64 -13.02 60.29
CA PRO A 68 -51.79 -13.62 59.62
C PRO A 68 -51.64 -15.15 59.53
N CYS A 69 -52.75 -15.86 59.71
CA CYS A 69 -52.83 -17.30 59.42
C CYS A 69 -52.85 -17.52 57.91
N GLY A 70 -52.40 -18.70 57.45
CA GLY A 70 -52.69 -19.07 56.06
C GLY A 70 -54.19 -19.19 55.88
N ILE A 71 -54.74 -18.59 54.82
CA ILE A 71 -56.18 -18.60 54.56
C ILE A 71 -56.44 -18.98 53.11
N VAL A 72 -57.48 -19.77 52.89
CA VAL A 72 -58.10 -19.92 51.57
C VAL A 72 -59.50 -19.34 51.70
N ASP A 73 -59.82 -18.30 50.94
CA ASP A 73 -61.13 -17.66 51.01
C ASP A 73 -62.24 -18.49 50.32
N GLY A 74 -63.48 -17.97 50.30
CA GLY A 74 -64.61 -18.65 49.65
C GLY A 74 -64.53 -18.70 48.11
N GLU A 75 -63.61 -17.94 47.50
CA GLU A 75 -63.36 -17.87 46.06
C GLU A 75 -62.17 -18.75 45.63
N GLY A 76 -61.35 -19.22 46.59
CA GLY A 76 -60.19 -20.06 46.35
C GLY A 76 -58.86 -19.30 46.30
N ASN A 77 -58.83 -18.00 46.62
CA ASN A 77 -57.58 -17.26 46.77
C ASN A 77 -56.87 -17.74 48.03
N ALA A 78 -55.58 -18.08 47.90
CA ALA A 78 -54.80 -18.64 48.98
C ALA A 78 -53.66 -17.69 49.39
N GLU A 79 -53.56 -17.43 50.70
CA GLU A 79 -52.40 -16.80 51.32
C GLU A 79 -51.61 -17.87 52.07
N TYR A 80 -50.35 -18.03 51.67
CA TYR A 80 -49.42 -18.97 52.31
C TYR A 80 -48.23 -18.23 52.91
N LEU A 81 -47.83 -18.63 54.12
CA LEU A 81 -46.57 -18.17 54.72
C LEU A 81 -45.36 -18.69 53.92
N THR A 82 -45.40 -19.98 53.54
CA THR A 82 -44.41 -20.63 52.66
C THR A 82 -45.12 -21.70 51.83
N ALA A 83 -44.66 -21.92 50.60
CA ALA A 83 -45.12 -22.99 49.72
C ALA A 83 -43.92 -23.83 49.26
N VAL A 84 -44.00 -25.14 49.42
CA VAL A 84 -43.00 -26.10 48.92
C VAL A 84 -43.62 -26.87 47.77
N ILE A 85 -43.09 -26.69 46.55
CA ILE A 85 -43.53 -27.40 45.35
C ILE A 85 -42.64 -28.61 45.15
N ARG A 86 -43.24 -29.80 45.08
CA ARG A 86 -42.49 -31.06 44.94
C ARG A 86 -42.22 -31.46 43.49
N GLU A 87 -43.04 -31.02 42.56
CA GLU A 87 -43.00 -31.51 41.17
C GLU A 87 -43.32 -30.41 40.17
N LEU A 88 -44.51 -29.81 40.27
CA LEU A 88 -45.03 -28.88 39.26
C LEU A 88 -45.87 -27.78 39.89
N LEU A 89 -45.65 -26.55 39.45
CA LEU A 89 -46.53 -25.41 39.66
C LEU A 89 -46.75 -24.73 38.30
N ARG A 90 -48.00 -24.65 37.83
CA ARG A 90 -48.30 -24.14 36.49
C ARG A 90 -49.66 -23.45 36.40
N SER A 91 -49.89 -22.74 35.30
CA SER A 91 -51.24 -22.34 34.86
C SER A 91 -52.12 -23.55 34.54
N THR A 92 -53.43 -23.33 34.45
CA THR A 92 -54.41 -24.37 34.10
C THR A 92 -54.12 -25.01 32.74
N GLU A 93 -53.72 -24.19 31.78
CA GLU A 93 -53.29 -24.59 30.44
C GLU A 93 -51.84 -24.18 30.25
N PHE A 94 -51.03 -25.06 29.66
CA PHE A 94 -49.64 -24.80 29.28
C PHE A 94 -49.33 -25.52 27.97
N VAL A 95 -48.82 -24.78 26.99
CA VAL A 95 -48.33 -25.31 25.71
C VAL A 95 -46.89 -24.84 25.53
N ASP A 96 -45.97 -25.76 25.23
CA ASP A 96 -44.56 -25.44 25.03
C ASP A 96 -44.28 -24.88 23.62
N GLY A 97 -43.15 -24.18 23.46
CA GLY A 97 -42.67 -23.64 22.18
C GLY A 97 -42.89 -22.14 21.98
N LEU A 98 -42.40 -21.63 20.85
CA LEU A 98 -42.34 -20.18 20.54
C LEU A 98 -43.71 -19.47 20.55
N THR A 99 -44.79 -20.20 20.22
CA THR A 99 -46.17 -19.71 20.25
C THR A 99 -47.01 -20.45 21.30
N GLY A 100 -46.35 -20.96 22.35
CA GLY A 100 -46.99 -21.58 23.49
C GLY A 100 -47.87 -20.62 24.28
N GLU A 101 -48.57 -21.14 25.27
CA GLU A 101 -49.38 -20.35 26.19
C GLU A 101 -49.17 -20.82 27.63
N GLY A 102 -49.37 -19.90 28.58
CA GLY A 102 -49.30 -20.20 30.00
C GLY A 102 -47.88 -20.19 30.56
N TRP A 103 -47.73 -20.73 31.76
CA TRP A 103 -46.45 -20.80 32.46
C TRP A 103 -46.33 -22.07 33.29
N GLN A 104 -45.11 -22.54 33.49
CA GLN A 104 -44.81 -23.62 34.42
C GLN A 104 -43.44 -23.47 35.07
N LEU A 105 -43.38 -23.86 36.33
CA LEU A 105 -42.17 -24.13 37.11
C LEU A 105 -42.18 -25.63 37.42
N TRP A 106 -41.16 -26.36 36.94
CA TRP A 106 -41.09 -27.81 37.11
C TRP A 106 -39.67 -28.29 37.34
N ILE A 107 -39.55 -29.48 37.92
CA ILE A 107 -38.28 -30.20 38.02
C ILE A 107 -38.27 -31.25 36.91
N ASP A 108 -37.29 -31.18 36.01
CA ASP A 108 -37.06 -32.21 35.01
C ASP A 108 -36.63 -33.50 35.72
N GLN A 109 -37.43 -34.56 35.60
CA GLN A 109 -37.17 -35.82 36.30
C GLN A 109 -35.95 -36.57 35.76
N LEU A 110 -35.50 -36.27 34.54
CA LEU A 110 -34.34 -36.91 33.93
C LEU A 110 -33.04 -36.22 34.34
N THR A 111 -33.02 -34.89 34.33
CA THR A 111 -31.81 -34.09 34.62
C THR A 111 -31.73 -33.60 36.07
N GLY A 112 -32.85 -33.57 36.79
CA GLY A 112 -32.97 -32.98 38.12
C GLY A 112 -32.96 -31.44 38.11
N LEU A 113 -32.92 -30.80 36.94
CA LEU A 113 -32.86 -29.35 36.80
C LEU A 113 -34.24 -28.73 36.98
N THR A 114 -34.32 -27.62 37.71
CA THR A 114 -35.53 -26.81 37.81
C THR A 114 -35.62 -25.86 36.63
N ASN A 115 -36.75 -25.87 35.94
CA ASN A 115 -36.99 -25.06 34.74
C ASN A 115 -38.18 -24.12 34.96
N LEU A 116 -38.12 -22.94 34.34
CA LEU A 116 -39.20 -21.95 34.31
C LEU A 116 -39.48 -21.54 32.86
N THR A 117 -40.71 -21.79 32.40
CA THR A 117 -41.22 -21.28 31.11
C THR A 117 -42.35 -20.31 31.40
N VAL A 118 -42.24 -19.09 30.86
CA VAL A 118 -43.21 -18.01 31.09
C VAL A 118 -43.12 -16.98 29.97
N ASP A 119 -44.25 -16.38 29.60
CA ASP A 119 -44.32 -15.38 28.52
C ASP A 119 -43.58 -14.07 28.84
N LYS A 120 -43.66 -13.62 30.10
CA LYS A 120 -43.09 -12.34 30.53
C LYS A 120 -42.62 -12.39 31.97
N VAL A 121 -41.32 -12.16 32.18
CA VAL A 121 -40.73 -11.91 33.50
C VAL A 121 -40.51 -10.41 33.68
N THR A 122 -40.97 -9.86 34.80
CA THR A 122 -40.65 -8.48 35.21
C THR A 122 -39.88 -8.51 36.54
N ALA A 123 -38.57 -8.28 36.52
CA ALA A 123 -37.74 -8.14 37.70
C ALA A 123 -37.54 -6.66 38.06
N ARG A 124 -37.75 -6.26 39.33
CA ARG A 124 -37.66 -4.85 39.75
C ARG A 124 -36.27 -4.40 40.22
N GLN A 125 -35.39 -5.32 40.61
CA GLN A 125 -34.09 -4.98 41.20
C GLN A 125 -32.92 -5.65 40.49
N SER A 126 -32.80 -6.97 40.54
CA SER A 126 -31.67 -7.71 39.94
C SER A 126 -32.09 -9.10 39.50
N LEU A 127 -31.57 -9.51 38.34
CA LEU A 127 -31.54 -10.90 37.88
C LEU A 127 -30.08 -11.33 37.85
N VAL A 128 -29.71 -12.35 38.62
CA VAL A 128 -28.36 -12.92 38.63
C VAL A 128 -28.44 -14.29 37.96
N ALA A 129 -27.73 -14.46 36.86
CA ALA A 129 -27.68 -15.70 36.08
C ALA A 129 -26.23 -16.01 35.71
N LEU A 130 -25.84 -17.29 35.72
CA LEU A 130 -24.52 -17.74 35.28
C LEU A 130 -24.31 -17.45 33.78
N GLU A 131 -25.36 -17.67 32.98
CA GLU A 131 -25.38 -17.43 31.54
C GLU A 131 -26.77 -16.94 31.12
N LEU A 132 -26.82 -15.99 30.19
CA LEU A 132 -28.05 -15.52 29.57
C LEU A 132 -27.95 -15.73 28.05
N LEU A 133 -28.40 -16.89 27.59
CA LEU A 133 -28.47 -17.21 26.18
C LEU A 133 -29.69 -16.50 25.57
N ILE A 134 -29.45 -15.60 24.62
CA ILE A 134 -30.52 -14.83 23.97
C ILE A 134 -30.57 -15.19 22.50
N GLU A 135 -31.64 -15.87 22.12
CA GLU A 135 -31.84 -16.38 20.76
C GLU A 135 -32.45 -15.35 19.79
N LYS A 136 -32.82 -14.13 20.26
CA LYS A 136 -33.38 -13.03 19.43
C LYS A 136 -32.98 -11.59 19.86
N VAL A 137 -33.12 -10.63 18.95
CA VAL A 137 -32.68 -9.21 19.07
C VAL A 137 -33.06 -8.54 20.40
N ARG A 138 -32.07 -8.00 21.11
CA ARG A 138 -32.23 -7.17 22.32
C ARG A 138 -32.47 -5.70 21.97
N SER A 139 -33.35 -5.03 22.70
CA SER A 139 -33.41 -3.57 22.77
C SER A 139 -32.52 -3.08 23.92
N VAL A 140 -31.55 -2.21 23.62
CA VAL A 140 -30.69 -1.55 24.62
C VAL A 140 -31.06 -0.06 24.61
N CYS A 141 -31.59 0.45 25.72
CA CYS A 141 -31.85 1.88 25.88
C CYS A 141 -30.56 2.57 26.33
N GLY A 142 -29.95 3.41 25.47
CA GLY A 142 -28.76 4.21 25.79
C GLY A 142 -27.44 3.64 25.27
N GLN A 143 -26.44 3.54 26.16
CA GLN A 143 -25.05 3.18 25.84
C GLN A 143 -24.65 1.89 26.58
N LEU A 144 -24.19 0.89 25.83
CA LEU A 144 -23.56 -0.31 26.37
C LEU A 144 -22.04 -0.13 26.33
N VAL A 145 -21.38 -0.31 27.47
CA VAL A 145 -19.92 -0.22 27.57
C VAL A 145 -19.33 -1.56 27.96
N VAL A 146 -18.36 -2.02 27.17
CA VAL A 146 -17.55 -3.21 27.44
C VAL A 146 -16.18 -2.73 27.90
N SER A 147 -15.83 -3.07 29.15
CA SER A 147 -14.60 -2.63 29.82
C SER A 147 -14.13 -3.69 30.83
N ALA A 148 -12.92 -3.53 31.36
CA ALA A 148 -12.29 -4.53 32.24
C ALA A 148 -12.86 -4.57 33.69
N ALA A 149 -13.71 -3.62 34.07
CA ALA A 149 -14.31 -3.57 35.41
C ALA A 149 -15.72 -2.97 35.37
N ASN A 150 -16.60 -3.51 36.20
CA ASN A 150 -17.98 -3.08 36.34
C ASN A 150 -18.47 -3.43 37.75
N GLY A 151 -19.46 -2.71 38.25
CA GLY A 151 -20.02 -3.05 39.56
C GLY A 151 -21.31 -2.31 39.85
N LYS A 152 -22.18 -2.95 40.60
CA LYS A 152 -23.39 -2.33 41.15
C LYS A 152 -23.15 -1.97 42.61
N ILE A 153 -23.38 -0.72 42.97
CA ILE A 153 -23.14 -0.23 44.33
C ILE A 153 -24.13 -0.87 45.30
N LYS A 154 -23.61 -1.56 46.32
CA LYS A 154 -24.38 -2.12 47.44
C LYS A 154 -24.64 -1.08 48.52
N ASP A 155 -23.61 -0.32 48.89
CA ASP A 155 -23.69 0.68 49.95
C ASP A 155 -22.66 1.81 49.73
N VAL A 156 -22.99 3.01 50.22
CA VAL A 156 -22.12 4.18 50.17
C VAL A 156 -22.10 4.85 51.53
N VAL A 157 -20.91 4.92 52.13
CA VAL A 157 -20.68 5.61 53.41
C VAL A 157 -19.70 6.75 53.20
N LYS A 158 -20.09 7.98 53.56
CA LYS A 158 -19.15 9.11 53.58
C LYS A 158 -18.18 8.93 54.76
N GLN A 159 -16.89 8.85 54.49
CA GLN A 159 -15.80 8.74 55.47
C GLN A 159 -14.83 9.91 55.27
N GLY A 160 -14.99 10.96 56.08
CA GLY A 160 -14.23 12.20 55.93
C GLY A 160 -14.45 12.82 54.55
N ASP A 161 -13.36 12.97 53.80
CA ASP A 161 -13.35 13.55 52.45
C ASP A 161 -13.53 12.51 51.33
N ASN A 162 -13.78 11.24 51.67
CA ASN A 162 -14.00 10.16 50.70
C ASN A 162 -15.40 9.54 50.85
N TYR A 163 -15.95 9.06 49.74
CA TYR A 163 -17.00 8.06 49.74
C TYR A 163 -16.39 6.67 49.74
N ARG A 164 -16.77 5.88 50.75
CA ARG A 164 -16.54 4.44 50.79
C ARG A 164 -17.67 3.75 50.06
N ILE A 165 -17.36 3.21 48.88
CA ILE A 165 -18.31 2.54 48.00
C ILE A 165 -18.05 1.04 48.08
N VAL A 166 -19.07 0.27 48.45
CA VAL A 166 -19.02 -1.19 48.49
C VAL A 166 -19.90 -1.73 47.38
N PHE A 167 -19.43 -2.70 46.61
CA PHE A 167 -20.18 -3.30 45.51
C PHE A 167 -20.93 -4.56 45.95
N GLU A 168 -21.97 -4.94 45.19
CA GLU A 168 -22.71 -6.18 45.43
C GLU A 168 -21.86 -7.43 45.16
N GLN A 169 -20.86 -7.33 44.29
CA GLN A 169 -19.97 -8.39 43.79
C GLN A 169 -18.54 -7.85 43.62
N GLU A 170 -17.56 -8.72 43.33
CA GLU A 170 -16.23 -8.26 42.93
C GLU A 170 -16.32 -7.43 41.64
N SER A 171 -15.82 -6.19 41.70
CA SER A 171 -16.00 -5.22 40.62
C SER A 171 -14.80 -5.07 39.68
N GLY A 172 -13.63 -5.55 40.08
CA GLY A 172 -12.39 -5.45 39.31
C GLY A 172 -11.79 -4.04 39.20
N PHE A 173 -12.34 -3.04 39.89
CA PHE A 173 -11.78 -1.68 39.92
C PHE A 173 -10.44 -1.63 40.69
N VAL A 174 -9.52 -0.80 40.21
CA VAL A 174 -8.21 -0.52 40.83
C VAL A 174 -8.02 0.98 41.09
N ALA A 175 -6.96 1.36 41.82
CA ALA A 175 -6.59 2.76 41.96
C ALA A 175 -6.38 3.42 40.58
N HIS A 176 -6.69 4.70 40.47
CA HIS A 176 -6.61 5.51 39.25
C HIS A 176 -7.62 5.16 38.15
N ASP A 177 -8.51 4.18 38.38
CA ASP A 177 -9.60 3.89 37.45
C ASP A 177 -10.61 5.05 37.39
N LEU A 178 -11.01 5.40 36.17
CA LEU A 178 -12.05 6.39 35.90
C LEU A 178 -13.40 5.69 35.85
N MET A 179 -14.04 5.57 37.02
CA MET A 179 -15.34 4.93 37.20
C MET A 179 -16.48 5.86 36.76
N ARG A 180 -17.40 5.37 35.93
CA ARG A 180 -18.56 6.14 35.46
C ARG A 180 -19.87 5.43 35.77
N CYS A 181 -20.85 6.21 36.23
CA CYS A 181 -22.26 5.84 36.29
C CYS A 181 -23.06 6.86 35.47
N ALA A 182 -24.01 6.41 34.66
CA ALA A 182 -24.91 7.28 33.92
C ALA A 182 -26.28 6.63 33.72
N VAL A 183 -27.33 7.31 34.17
CA VAL A 183 -28.74 6.92 34.01
C VAL A 183 -29.45 8.03 33.25
N THR A 184 -29.85 7.73 32.00
CA THR A 184 -30.43 8.68 31.06
C THR A 184 -31.96 8.60 30.96
N GLY A 185 -32.63 7.73 31.73
CA GLY A 185 -34.09 7.54 31.71
C GLY A 185 -34.71 7.38 33.10
N GLY A 186 -36.00 7.76 33.23
CA GLY A 186 -36.78 7.66 34.46
C GLY A 186 -36.65 8.86 35.42
N LYS A 187 -37.21 8.74 36.63
CA LYS A 187 -37.24 9.82 37.65
C LYS A 187 -35.89 10.04 38.37
N LYS A 188 -34.86 9.25 38.05
CA LYS A 188 -33.53 9.29 38.69
C LYS A 188 -32.42 9.56 37.67
N LEU A 189 -32.49 10.70 36.99
CA LEU A 189 -31.39 11.17 36.13
C LEU A 189 -30.15 11.40 36.99
N LYS A 190 -29.08 10.66 36.71
CA LYS A 190 -27.81 10.77 37.46
C LYS A 190 -26.64 10.45 36.54
N ALA A 191 -25.58 11.25 36.60
CA ALA A 191 -24.32 10.93 35.94
C ALA A 191 -23.13 11.43 36.75
N TYR A 192 -22.10 10.60 36.90
CA TYR A 192 -20.81 11.00 37.45
C TYR A 192 -19.68 10.19 36.80
N TRP A 193 -18.50 10.79 36.69
CA TRP A 193 -17.29 10.16 36.18
C TRP A 193 -16.13 10.56 37.09
N VAL A 194 -15.67 9.62 37.90
CA VAL A 194 -14.83 9.84 39.09
C VAL A 194 -13.59 8.97 39.05
N GLU A 195 -12.49 9.45 39.60
CA GLU A 195 -11.25 8.71 39.76
C GLU A 195 -11.22 7.96 41.10
N VAL A 196 -10.96 6.66 41.03
CA VAL A 196 -10.78 5.81 42.21
C VAL A 196 -9.45 6.14 42.89
N ALA A 197 -9.48 6.60 44.15
CA ALA A 197 -8.26 6.89 44.89
C ALA A 197 -7.56 5.63 45.39
N SER A 198 -8.33 4.64 45.87
CA SER A 198 -7.77 3.35 46.33
C SER A 198 -8.83 2.26 46.40
N VAL A 199 -8.38 1.01 46.44
CA VAL A 199 -9.22 -0.19 46.57
C VAL A 199 -9.30 -0.60 48.04
N ILE A 200 -10.47 -1.08 48.46
CA ILE A 200 -10.72 -1.64 49.79
C ILE A 200 -11.38 -3.01 49.65
N ALA A 201 -11.48 -3.76 50.74
CA ALA A 201 -12.18 -5.04 50.75
C ALA A 201 -13.65 -4.87 50.28
N GLY A 202 -13.97 -5.45 49.13
CA GLY A 202 -15.30 -5.41 48.51
C GLY A 202 -15.70 -4.06 47.89
N GLY A 203 -14.77 -3.13 47.67
CA GLY A 203 -15.12 -1.76 47.29
C GLY A 203 -13.97 -0.86 46.88
N VAL A 204 -14.29 0.43 46.77
CA VAL A 204 -13.33 1.51 46.45
C VAL A 204 -13.54 2.73 47.34
N LEU A 205 -12.48 3.53 47.49
CA LEU A 205 -12.54 4.88 48.06
C LEU A 205 -12.43 5.89 46.92
N VAL A 206 -13.39 6.82 46.88
CA VAL A 206 -13.42 7.90 45.88
C VAL A 206 -13.59 9.24 46.60
N PRO A 207 -12.76 10.27 46.32
CA PRO A 207 -12.89 11.58 46.93
C PRO A 207 -14.27 12.21 46.69
N VAL A 208 -14.84 12.85 47.71
CA VAL A 208 -16.14 13.53 47.61
C VAL A 208 -16.09 14.67 46.58
N SER A 209 -14.93 15.31 46.43
CA SER A 209 -14.68 16.37 45.44
C SER A 209 -14.89 15.90 44.00
N GLU A 210 -14.69 14.61 43.71
CA GLU A 210 -14.80 14.05 42.35
C GLU A 210 -16.23 14.06 41.81
N PHE A 211 -17.23 14.00 42.69
CA PHE A 211 -18.63 13.85 42.28
C PHE A 211 -19.33 15.17 41.92
N GLY A 212 -18.67 16.33 42.06
CA GLY A 212 -19.23 17.63 41.65
C GLY A 212 -20.59 17.96 42.28
N GLY A 213 -20.86 17.45 43.49
CA GLY A 213 -22.15 17.62 44.19
C GLY A 213 -23.20 16.53 43.94
N VAL A 214 -22.98 15.62 42.99
CA VAL A 214 -23.81 14.42 42.79
C VAL A 214 -23.50 13.41 43.90
N LYS A 215 -24.51 12.73 44.44
CA LYS A 215 -24.30 11.71 45.47
C LYS A 215 -24.37 10.30 44.87
N PRO A 216 -23.34 9.47 45.02
CA PRO A 216 -23.46 8.04 44.70
C PRO A 216 -24.45 7.39 45.68
N GLU A 217 -25.25 6.44 45.20
CA GLU A 217 -26.24 5.73 46.02
C GLU A 217 -26.24 4.21 45.74
N ALA A 218 -26.78 3.45 46.68
CA ALA A 218 -27.01 2.02 46.48
C ALA A 218 -27.91 1.77 45.25
N GLY A 219 -27.47 0.87 44.37
CA GLY A 219 -28.11 0.53 43.11
C GLY A 219 -27.52 1.22 41.87
N ASP A 220 -26.63 2.22 42.03
CA ASP A 220 -25.93 2.82 40.89
C ASP A 220 -25.05 1.77 40.18
N GLU A 221 -25.14 1.69 38.85
CA GLU A 221 -24.32 0.81 38.00
C GLU A 221 -23.12 1.56 37.45
N CYS A 222 -21.94 1.06 37.79
CA CYS A 222 -20.66 1.66 37.47
C CYS A 222 -19.88 0.81 36.48
N VAL A 223 -19.20 1.46 35.54
CA VAL A 223 -18.31 0.83 34.56
C VAL A 223 -16.97 1.56 34.51
N LEU A 224 -15.91 0.85 34.14
CA LEU A 224 -14.61 1.43 33.87
C LEU A 224 -14.64 2.19 32.55
N MET A 225 -14.23 3.45 32.59
CA MET A 225 -14.04 4.28 31.40
C MET A 225 -12.68 4.97 31.45
N GLY A 226 -11.63 4.18 31.46
CA GLY A 226 -10.25 4.66 31.43
C GLY A 226 -9.52 4.60 32.77
N ASN A 227 -8.25 4.97 32.75
CA ASN A 227 -7.39 5.02 33.94
C ASN A 227 -6.34 6.13 33.74
N THR A 228 -6.06 6.93 34.77
CA THR A 228 -5.15 8.09 34.66
C THR A 228 -3.68 7.69 34.54
N GLU A 229 -3.32 6.47 34.94
CA GLU A 229 -1.92 5.99 34.99
C GLU A 229 -1.67 4.75 34.12
N ASN A 230 -2.45 3.68 34.29
CA ASN A 230 -2.24 2.37 33.68
C ASN A 230 -2.79 2.29 32.25
N PRO A 231 -1.94 2.21 31.20
CA PRO A 231 -2.39 2.17 29.81
C PRO A 231 -3.23 0.93 29.47
N LEU A 232 -3.02 -0.19 30.15
CA LEU A 232 -3.77 -1.44 29.89
C LEU A 232 -5.25 -1.36 30.30
N ARG A 233 -5.65 -0.28 30.97
CA ARG A 233 -7.02 0.00 31.44
C ARG A 233 -7.60 1.26 30.82
N GLN A 234 -6.95 1.80 29.78
CA GLN A 234 -7.37 3.00 29.05
C GLN A 234 -8.25 2.68 27.84
N ASN A 235 -8.65 1.41 27.68
CA ASN A 235 -9.41 0.90 26.55
C ASN A 235 -10.85 0.56 26.94
N LEU A 236 -11.80 0.88 26.05
CA LEU A 236 -13.18 0.42 26.15
C LEU A 236 -13.84 0.35 24.77
N ILE A 237 -14.91 -0.46 24.69
CA ILE A 237 -15.82 -0.44 23.54
C ILE A 237 -17.13 0.19 24.01
N SER A 238 -17.58 1.20 23.29
CA SER A 238 -18.84 1.90 23.53
C SER A 238 -19.79 1.65 22.37
N ILE A 239 -20.90 0.95 22.63
CA ILE A 239 -21.98 0.75 21.69
C ILE A 239 -23.11 1.71 22.07
N ALA A 240 -23.38 2.69 21.22
CA ALA A 240 -24.40 3.69 21.47
C ALA A 240 -25.47 3.66 20.38
N ALA A 241 -26.73 3.54 20.81
CA ALA A 241 -27.92 3.80 20.00
C ALA A 241 -28.70 4.96 20.64
N THR A 242 -27.97 6.05 20.94
CA THR A 242 -28.52 7.23 21.60
C THR A 242 -29.55 7.94 20.72
N GLU A 243 -30.51 8.63 21.35
CA GLU A 243 -31.55 9.42 20.66
C GLU A 243 -30.98 10.62 19.87
N ASP A 244 -29.65 10.81 19.87
CA ASP A 244 -28.95 11.76 19.00
C ASP A 244 -28.99 11.36 17.51
N GLY A 245 -29.59 10.21 17.18
CA GLY A 245 -29.73 9.71 15.81
C GLY A 245 -28.40 9.22 15.21
N GLN A 246 -27.40 8.96 16.04
CA GLN A 246 -26.04 8.59 15.62
C GLN A 246 -25.64 7.20 16.13
N PRO A 247 -26.24 6.12 15.60
CA PRO A 247 -25.89 4.76 16.00
C PRO A 247 -24.42 4.48 15.66
N ARG A 248 -23.65 4.01 16.64
CA ARG A 248 -22.20 3.82 16.49
C ARG A 248 -21.64 2.80 17.47
N ILE A 249 -20.58 2.13 17.02
CA ILE A 249 -19.68 1.33 17.84
C ILE A 249 -18.33 2.03 17.83
N ASP A 250 -17.90 2.50 19.00
CA ASP A 250 -16.66 3.21 19.21
C ASP A 250 -15.66 2.32 19.94
N ILE A 251 -14.52 2.08 19.31
CA ILE A 251 -13.35 1.50 19.95
C ILE A 251 -12.47 2.66 20.40
N LEU A 252 -12.35 2.79 21.72
CA LEU A 252 -11.60 3.86 22.38
C LEU A 252 -10.36 3.26 23.03
N ASP A 253 -9.24 3.95 22.88
CA ASP A 253 -7.98 3.63 23.53
C ASP A 253 -7.24 4.92 23.92
N GLY A 254 -6.51 4.88 25.03
CA GLY A 254 -5.81 6.03 25.60
C GLY A 254 -6.67 6.98 26.45
N VAL A 255 -7.81 6.50 27.00
CA VAL A 255 -8.69 7.28 27.90
C VAL A 255 -8.02 7.51 29.26
N LYS A 256 -7.17 8.54 29.32
CA LYS A 256 -6.39 8.94 30.50
C LYS A 256 -7.00 10.08 31.33
N ALA A 257 -8.16 10.57 30.91
CA ALA A 257 -8.87 11.69 31.54
C ALA A 257 -10.38 11.50 31.38
N LYS A 258 -11.18 12.32 32.08
CA LYS A 258 -12.65 12.31 32.03
C LYS A 258 -13.22 12.91 30.73
N ASN A 259 -12.64 12.55 29.60
CA ASN A 259 -13.07 12.91 28.26
C ASN A 259 -12.51 11.89 27.26
N PHE A 260 -13.02 11.90 26.03
CA PHE A 260 -12.57 10.99 24.96
C PHE A 260 -11.71 11.70 23.91
N ASN A 261 -11.11 12.84 24.26
CA ASN A 261 -10.36 13.65 23.30
C ASN A 261 -9.18 12.85 22.76
N GLY A 262 -9.14 12.69 21.44
CA GLY A 262 -8.09 11.92 20.78
C GLY A 262 -8.02 10.45 21.23
N CYS A 263 -9.11 9.85 21.72
CA CYS A 263 -9.13 8.44 22.14
C CYS A 263 -9.76 7.51 21.08
N LEU A 264 -10.48 8.04 20.09
CA LEU A 264 -11.15 7.26 19.06
C LEU A 264 -10.14 6.59 18.12
N ARG A 265 -10.13 5.25 18.11
CA ARG A 265 -9.29 4.43 17.22
C ARG A 265 -10.06 3.89 16.02
N CYS A 266 -11.32 3.52 16.25
CA CYS A 266 -12.21 2.98 15.23
C CYS A 266 -13.67 3.32 15.58
N ARG A 267 -14.44 3.71 14.56
CA ARG A 267 -15.89 3.88 14.60
C ARG A 267 -16.54 3.11 13.45
N LEU A 268 -17.52 2.29 13.79
CA LEU A 268 -18.45 1.70 12.84
C LEU A 268 -19.85 2.27 13.06
N GLY A 269 -20.47 2.82 12.03
CA GLY A 269 -21.79 3.45 12.10
C GLY A 269 -21.76 4.90 11.64
N LYS A 270 -22.44 5.80 12.38
CA LYS A 270 -22.55 7.21 12.01
C LYS A 270 -21.23 7.95 12.27
N LEU A 271 -20.61 8.45 11.19
CA LEU A 271 -19.33 9.16 11.21
C LEU A 271 -19.45 10.67 11.42
N ASP A 272 -20.69 11.19 11.42
CA ASP A 272 -20.93 12.61 11.66
C ASP A 272 -20.34 13.05 13.02
N GLY A 273 -19.80 14.27 13.06
CA GLY A 273 -19.13 14.81 14.24
C GLY A 273 -17.65 14.45 14.37
N ILE A 274 -17.11 13.50 13.57
CA ILE A 274 -15.66 13.29 13.48
C ILE A 274 -15.03 14.47 12.73
N ARG A 275 -14.03 15.08 13.35
CA ARG A 275 -13.19 16.12 12.76
C ARG A 275 -11.74 15.68 12.84
N SER A 276 -11.07 15.63 11.69
CA SER A 276 -9.66 15.25 11.62
C SER A 276 -8.93 16.14 10.61
N SER A 277 -7.76 16.64 11.03
CA SER A 277 -6.85 17.42 10.20
C SER A 277 -6.21 16.60 9.07
N ALA A 278 -6.29 15.27 9.14
CA ALA A 278 -5.84 14.39 8.06
C ALA A 278 -6.73 14.47 6.81
N PHE A 279 -7.94 15.03 6.93
CA PHE A 279 -8.87 15.19 5.81
C PHE A 279 -9.07 16.68 5.49
N PRO A 280 -9.27 17.03 4.20
CA PRO A 280 -9.69 18.37 3.81
C PRO A 280 -10.97 18.82 4.52
N ALA A 281 -11.13 20.14 4.71
CA ALA A 281 -12.27 20.69 5.44
C ALA A 281 -13.64 20.37 4.78
N ASP A 282 -13.68 20.28 3.45
CA ASP A 282 -14.85 19.95 2.64
C ASP A 282 -15.12 18.43 2.54
N LYS A 283 -14.17 17.59 2.94
CA LYS A 283 -14.22 16.12 2.86
C LYS A 283 -14.03 15.43 4.20
N GLN A 284 -14.58 16.01 5.26
CA GLN A 284 -14.63 15.37 6.57
C GLN A 284 -15.51 14.10 6.55
N PRO A 285 -15.20 13.09 7.39
CA PRO A 285 -16.03 11.89 7.54
C PRO A 285 -17.49 12.25 7.85
N LYS A 286 -18.42 11.64 7.13
CA LYS A 286 -19.87 11.91 7.25
C LYS A 286 -20.69 10.69 6.85
N GLY A 287 -21.95 10.64 7.30
CA GLY A 287 -22.86 9.54 6.97
C GLY A 287 -22.55 8.24 7.72
N ASN A 288 -23.05 7.11 7.21
CA ASN A 288 -22.80 5.79 7.79
C ASN A 288 -21.57 5.16 7.11
N GLY A 289 -20.63 4.64 7.87
CA GLY A 289 -19.43 4.01 7.33
C GLY A 289 -18.48 3.46 8.39
N LEU A 290 -17.22 3.29 8.00
CA LEU A 290 -16.11 2.85 8.83
C LEU A 290 -15.02 3.92 8.83
N TYR A 291 -14.62 4.36 10.02
CA TYR A 291 -13.45 5.22 10.24
C TYR A 291 -12.51 4.49 11.19
N ALA A 292 -11.24 4.31 10.84
CA ALA A 292 -10.27 3.66 11.70
C ALA A 292 -8.83 4.03 11.32
N ASP A 293 -7.92 3.99 12.29
CA ASP A 293 -6.51 4.38 12.12
C ASP A 293 -5.73 3.47 11.16
N ASN A 294 -6.03 2.16 11.14
CA ASN A 294 -5.35 1.18 10.29
C ASN A 294 -6.34 0.07 9.86
N VAL A 295 -6.66 0.01 8.57
CA VAL A 295 -7.69 -0.92 8.04
C VAL A 295 -7.11 -1.80 6.95
N TRP A 296 -7.23 -3.12 7.14
CA TRP A 296 -6.85 -4.13 6.15
C TRP A 296 -8.13 -4.74 5.59
N LEU A 297 -8.47 -4.39 4.34
CA LEU A 297 -9.69 -4.83 3.66
C LEU A 297 -9.34 -5.73 2.48
N LYS A 298 -10.09 -6.81 2.30
CA LYS A 298 -9.98 -7.72 1.15
C LYS A 298 -11.33 -7.79 0.45
N GLY A 299 -11.36 -7.56 -0.86
CA GLY A 299 -12.58 -7.60 -1.66
C GLY A 299 -12.53 -6.64 -2.85
N THR A 300 -13.71 -6.36 -3.41
CA THR A 300 -13.93 -5.40 -4.50
C THR A 300 -14.16 -4.00 -3.92
N PHE A 301 -13.52 -2.99 -4.49
CA PHE A 301 -13.63 -1.61 -4.03
C PHE A 301 -14.23 -0.76 -5.14
N VAL A 302 -15.47 -0.37 -4.94
CA VAL A 302 -16.21 0.44 -5.90
C VAL A 302 -16.08 1.91 -5.52
N LEU A 303 -15.63 2.73 -6.47
CA LEU A 303 -15.57 4.17 -6.31
C LEU A 303 -16.97 4.78 -6.31
N MET A 304 -17.08 6.03 -5.88
CA MET A 304 -18.33 6.81 -5.94
C MET A 304 -18.93 6.89 -7.36
N THR A 305 -18.13 6.66 -8.39
CA THR A 305 -18.54 6.62 -9.80
C THR A 305 -19.23 5.30 -10.19
N GLY A 306 -19.24 4.30 -9.32
CA GLY A 306 -19.74 2.96 -9.61
C GLY A 306 -18.75 2.04 -10.32
N GLU A 307 -17.56 2.55 -10.65
CA GLU A 307 -16.47 1.79 -11.25
C GLU A 307 -15.62 1.12 -10.17
N ASP A 308 -15.15 -0.10 -10.43
CA ASP A 308 -14.15 -0.75 -9.59
C ASP A 308 -12.76 -0.11 -9.80
N ILE A 309 -11.98 -0.01 -8.71
CA ILE A 309 -10.64 0.61 -8.73
C ILE A 309 -9.71 -0.10 -9.72
N LEU A 310 -9.71 -1.44 -9.76
CA LEU A 310 -8.87 -2.21 -10.68
C LEU A 310 -9.24 -1.87 -12.12
N THR A 311 -10.54 -1.85 -12.44
CA THR A 311 -11.05 -1.47 -13.76
C THR A 311 -10.61 -0.06 -14.16
N ARG A 312 -10.61 0.90 -13.22
CA ARG A 312 -10.18 2.27 -13.52
C ARG A 312 -8.68 2.35 -13.85
N PHE A 313 -7.84 1.60 -13.13
CA PHE A 313 -6.41 1.52 -13.42
C PHE A 313 -6.15 0.85 -14.78
N GLU A 314 -6.79 -0.29 -15.06
CA GLU A 314 -6.67 -0.99 -16.34
C GLU A 314 -7.11 -0.12 -17.53
N ILE A 315 -8.22 0.62 -17.39
CA ILE A 315 -8.69 1.56 -18.42
C ILE A 315 -7.70 2.70 -18.62
N THR A 316 -7.07 3.18 -17.55
CA THR A 316 -6.12 4.30 -17.62
C THR A 316 -4.83 3.86 -18.32
N GLU A 317 -4.30 2.68 -17.97
CA GLU A 317 -3.16 2.08 -18.67
C GLU A 317 -3.47 1.84 -20.16
N GLY A 318 -4.66 1.29 -20.46
CA GLY A 318 -5.10 1.08 -21.84
C GLY A 318 -5.23 2.37 -22.66
N LYS A 319 -5.67 3.47 -22.03
CA LYS A 319 -5.75 4.80 -22.68
C LYS A 319 -4.36 5.37 -22.97
N ILE A 320 -3.43 5.25 -22.03
CA ILE A 320 -2.04 5.74 -22.20
C ILE A 320 -1.34 4.94 -23.31
N HIS A 321 -1.45 3.61 -23.29
CA HIS A 321 -0.87 2.76 -24.34
C HIS A 321 -1.44 3.10 -25.72
N SER A 322 -2.76 3.30 -25.82
CA SER A 322 -3.41 3.68 -27.07
C SER A 322 -2.98 5.06 -27.57
N ALA A 323 -2.76 6.05 -26.70
CA ALA A 323 -2.30 7.37 -27.09
C ALA A 323 -0.86 7.35 -27.63
N VAL A 324 0.01 6.58 -26.99
CA VAL A 324 1.42 6.41 -27.41
C VAL A 324 1.52 5.70 -28.76
N GLU A 325 0.73 4.64 -28.98
CA GLU A 325 0.70 3.94 -30.28
C GLU A 325 0.12 4.80 -31.40
N SER A 326 -0.86 5.66 -31.12
CA SER A 326 -1.36 6.62 -32.12
C SER A 326 -0.28 7.63 -32.52
N LEU A 327 0.42 8.23 -31.55
CA LEU A 327 1.51 9.18 -31.82
C LEU A 327 2.65 8.54 -32.64
N ARG A 328 2.99 7.29 -32.34
CA ARG A 328 4.01 6.52 -33.07
C ARG A 328 3.64 6.30 -34.55
N LYS A 329 2.35 6.17 -34.86
CA LYS A 329 1.87 6.01 -36.25
C LYS A 329 1.92 7.32 -37.02
N GLU A 330 1.47 8.40 -36.41
CA GLU A 330 1.49 9.75 -36.98
C GLU A 330 2.92 10.19 -37.35
N ILE A 331 3.88 9.99 -36.45
CA ILE A 331 5.30 10.28 -36.70
C ILE A 331 5.84 9.47 -37.91
N ARG A 332 5.38 8.23 -38.13
CA ARG A 332 5.91 7.37 -39.20
C ARG A 332 5.36 7.74 -40.58
N GLU A 333 4.12 8.23 -40.66
CA GLU A 333 3.56 8.76 -41.90
C GLU A 333 4.33 9.99 -42.39
N GLU A 334 4.85 10.81 -41.46
CA GLU A 334 5.68 11.98 -41.79
C GLU A 334 7.02 11.64 -42.43
N GLN A 335 7.56 10.46 -42.15
CA GLN A 335 8.90 10.05 -42.60
C GLN A 335 8.88 9.21 -43.90
N SER A 336 7.71 8.81 -44.39
CA SER A 336 7.58 8.03 -45.63
C SER A 336 7.48 8.95 -46.85
N TYR A 337 8.15 8.56 -47.94
CA TYR A 337 7.98 9.18 -49.26
C TYR A 337 6.66 8.78 -49.93
N LEU A 338 6.12 7.62 -49.56
CA LEU A 338 4.79 7.20 -49.99
C LEU A 338 3.73 7.96 -49.19
N ASP A 339 2.75 8.52 -49.89
CA ASP A 339 1.62 9.20 -49.29
C ASP A 339 0.56 8.18 -48.81
N ASN A 340 -0.25 8.55 -47.82
CA ASN A 340 -1.26 7.67 -47.21
C ASN A 340 -0.68 6.26 -46.87
N SER A 341 0.50 6.23 -46.26
CA SER A 341 1.29 5.03 -45.97
C SER A 341 0.71 4.13 -44.86
N SER A 342 -0.14 4.70 -43.99
CA SER A 342 -0.91 3.96 -42.98
C SER A 342 -2.26 3.46 -43.49
N PHE A 343 -2.66 3.86 -44.70
CA PHE A 343 -3.97 3.63 -45.28
C PHE A 343 -5.14 4.26 -44.49
N ALA A 344 -4.87 5.28 -43.66
CA ALA A 344 -5.87 6.03 -42.89
C ALA A 344 -6.94 6.67 -43.77
N ASP A 345 -6.54 7.19 -44.93
CA ASP A 345 -7.45 7.82 -45.90
C ASP A 345 -8.02 6.80 -46.90
N GLY A 346 -8.01 5.52 -46.53
CA GLY A 346 -8.52 4.43 -47.35
C GLY A 346 -7.74 4.28 -48.65
N MET A 347 -8.44 4.19 -49.77
CA MET A 347 -7.85 4.01 -51.10
C MET A 347 -7.31 5.31 -51.72
N ASP A 348 -7.35 6.44 -51.04
CA ASP A 348 -6.83 7.69 -51.62
C ASP A 348 -5.33 7.56 -51.94
N LYS A 349 -4.91 8.11 -53.07
CA LYS A 349 -3.54 7.96 -53.65
C LYS A 349 -3.10 6.54 -54.02
N TRP A 350 -3.90 5.52 -53.70
CA TRP A 350 -3.61 4.12 -54.03
C TRP A 350 -4.46 3.62 -55.21
N LYS A 351 -3.80 3.01 -56.20
CA LYS A 351 -4.43 2.31 -57.33
C LYS A 351 -4.32 0.82 -57.13
N THR A 352 -5.33 0.07 -57.58
CA THR A 352 -5.34 -1.39 -57.50
C THR A 352 -5.65 -2.03 -58.82
N GLY A 353 -5.17 -3.26 -59.00
CA GLY A 353 -5.58 -4.10 -60.12
C GLY A 353 -6.99 -4.65 -59.90
N SER A 354 -8.02 -3.97 -60.37
CA SER A 354 -9.39 -4.50 -60.35
C SER A 354 -9.77 -5.13 -61.69
N LYS A 355 -9.92 -6.46 -61.73
CA LYS A 355 -10.75 -7.13 -62.74
C LYS A 355 -12.13 -7.38 -62.12
N ALA A 356 -12.99 -6.36 -62.17
CA ALA A 356 -14.37 -6.49 -61.72
C ALA A 356 -15.24 -6.88 -62.91
N THR A 357 -15.94 -8.01 -62.82
CA THR A 357 -17.00 -8.36 -63.76
C THR A 357 -18.30 -7.75 -63.25
N LEU A 358 -18.80 -6.76 -63.97
CA LEU A 358 -20.02 -6.02 -63.62
C LEU A 358 -21.20 -6.63 -64.37
N PHE A 359 -22.26 -6.97 -63.64
CA PHE A 359 -23.44 -7.60 -64.24
C PHE A 359 -24.43 -6.54 -64.72
N THR A 360 -24.87 -6.66 -65.98
CA THR A 360 -25.94 -5.84 -66.55
C THR A 360 -27.10 -6.73 -66.99
N LEU A 361 -28.33 -6.26 -66.82
CA LEU A 361 -29.54 -6.91 -67.32
C LEU A 361 -30.28 -5.93 -68.23
N GLY A 362 -30.47 -6.28 -69.50
CA GLY A 362 -31.11 -5.40 -70.48
C GLY A 362 -30.36 -4.10 -70.76
N GLY A 363 -29.02 -4.09 -70.62
CA GLY A 363 -28.18 -2.91 -70.83
C GLY A 363 -28.16 -1.90 -69.67
N ARG A 364 -28.80 -2.21 -68.53
CA ARG A 364 -28.73 -1.41 -67.30
C ARG A 364 -27.96 -2.14 -66.21
N TRP A 365 -27.22 -1.37 -65.42
CA TRP A 365 -26.42 -1.86 -64.30
C TRP A 365 -27.35 -2.38 -63.20
N ILE A 366 -27.04 -3.56 -62.66
CA ILE A 366 -27.73 -4.07 -61.46
C ILE A 366 -27.10 -3.40 -60.25
N TRP A 367 -27.89 -2.84 -59.33
CA TRP A 367 -27.42 -2.17 -58.11
C TRP A 367 -27.79 -2.97 -56.86
N ALA A 368 -26.86 -3.13 -55.91
CA ALA A 368 -27.10 -3.72 -54.60
C ALA A 368 -26.20 -3.08 -53.54
N ASN A 369 -26.74 -2.86 -52.33
CA ASN A 369 -26.01 -2.27 -51.18
C ASN A 369 -25.23 -0.97 -51.52
N GLY A 370 -25.84 -0.07 -52.28
CA GLY A 370 -25.27 1.26 -52.57
C GLY A 370 -24.25 1.31 -53.71
N GLY A 371 -24.04 0.21 -54.45
CA GLY A 371 -23.16 0.18 -55.63
C GLY A 371 -23.60 -0.82 -56.71
N PRO A 372 -22.99 -0.79 -57.90
CA PRO A 372 -23.25 -1.77 -58.94
C PRO A 372 -22.79 -3.18 -58.53
N TYR A 373 -23.65 -4.18 -58.77
CA TYR A 373 -23.42 -5.58 -58.42
C TYR A 373 -22.39 -6.21 -59.36
N GLY A 374 -21.28 -6.66 -58.78
CA GLY A 374 -20.18 -7.30 -59.51
C GLY A 374 -19.48 -8.35 -58.65
N THR A 375 -18.92 -9.37 -59.31
CA THR A 375 -18.02 -10.34 -58.67
C THR A 375 -16.58 -9.98 -59.03
N LYS A 376 -15.64 -10.16 -58.09
CA LYS A 376 -14.19 -9.95 -58.29
C LYS A 376 -13.45 -11.30 -58.23
N PRO A 377 -13.70 -12.25 -59.16
CA PRO A 377 -13.17 -13.62 -59.07
C PRO A 377 -11.65 -13.71 -59.30
N ASP A 378 -11.08 -12.79 -60.10
CA ASP A 378 -9.70 -12.89 -60.60
C ASP A 378 -8.63 -12.19 -59.75
N GLY A 379 -9.03 -11.59 -58.64
CA GLY A 379 -8.14 -10.86 -57.73
C GLY A 379 -8.57 -9.41 -57.50
N HIS A 380 -8.41 -8.94 -56.27
CA HIS A 380 -8.67 -7.56 -55.88
C HIS A 380 -7.79 -7.14 -54.70
N ALA A 381 -7.57 -5.84 -54.59
CA ALA A 381 -7.01 -5.22 -53.41
C ALA A 381 -7.94 -4.11 -52.91
N GLU A 382 -8.06 -3.96 -51.60
CA GLU A 382 -8.85 -2.93 -50.94
C GLU A 382 -8.27 -2.62 -49.56
N ILE A 383 -8.48 -1.40 -49.07
CA ILE A 383 -8.17 -1.05 -47.68
C ILE A 383 -9.35 -1.45 -46.81
N ARG A 384 -9.07 -2.19 -45.73
CA ARG A 384 -10.06 -2.58 -44.72
C ARG A 384 -9.69 -2.03 -43.36
N THR A 385 -10.72 -1.82 -42.55
CA THR A 385 -10.59 -1.36 -41.17
C THR A 385 -11.35 -2.33 -40.29
N ASP A 386 -10.69 -3.42 -39.90
CA ASP A 386 -11.24 -4.40 -38.95
C ASP A 386 -10.63 -4.12 -37.57
N GLY A 387 -11.17 -3.10 -36.88
CA GLY A 387 -10.62 -2.56 -35.62
C GLY A 387 -9.83 -1.25 -35.78
N LYS A 388 -9.04 -0.90 -34.75
CA LYS A 388 -8.36 0.41 -34.59
C LYS A 388 -7.32 0.78 -35.68
N VAL A 389 -6.96 -0.11 -36.62
CA VAL A 389 -5.86 0.12 -37.59
C VAL A 389 -6.27 -0.28 -39.01
N PRO A 390 -6.18 0.63 -40.00
CA PRO A 390 -6.37 0.30 -41.41
C PRO A 390 -5.26 -0.61 -41.95
N TYR A 391 -5.61 -1.50 -42.89
CA TYR A 391 -4.65 -2.36 -43.58
C TYR A 391 -5.05 -2.60 -45.04
N ALA A 392 -4.05 -2.79 -45.91
CA ALA A 392 -4.25 -3.21 -47.29
C ALA A 392 -4.47 -4.71 -47.36
N TYR A 393 -5.66 -5.12 -47.79
CA TYR A 393 -5.98 -6.50 -48.14
C TYR A 393 -5.69 -6.72 -49.61
N ILE A 394 -4.77 -7.63 -49.93
CA ILE A 394 -4.42 -7.97 -51.31
C ILE A 394 -4.69 -9.45 -51.55
N ARG A 395 -5.56 -9.73 -52.52
CA ARG A 395 -5.86 -11.09 -53.00
C ARG A 395 -5.56 -11.19 -54.48
N ASN A 396 -4.51 -11.93 -54.84
CA ASN A 396 -4.08 -12.14 -56.25
C ASN A 396 -4.07 -10.84 -57.07
N SER A 397 -3.62 -9.73 -56.49
CA SER A 397 -3.69 -8.40 -57.09
C SER A 397 -2.51 -7.55 -56.61
N TYR A 398 -2.58 -6.23 -56.78
CA TYR A 398 -1.56 -5.28 -56.40
C TYR A 398 -2.15 -3.98 -55.85
N ILE A 399 -1.35 -3.29 -55.04
CA ILE A 399 -1.48 -1.86 -54.75
C ILE A 399 -0.35 -1.11 -55.47
N MET A 400 -0.64 0.09 -55.96
CA MET A 400 0.30 0.93 -56.69
C MET A 400 0.06 2.38 -56.35
N GLN A 401 1.12 3.13 -56.12
CA GLN A 401 1.07 4.59 -56.02
C GLN A 401 1.88 5.16 -57.17
N LYS A 402 1.30 6.11 -57.90
CA LYS A 402 2.01 6.78 -58.98
C LYS A 402 3.02 7.76 -58.41
N LEU A 403 4.11 8.02 -59.13
CA LEU A 403 5.13 8.97 -58.67
C LEU A 403 4.54 10.37 -58.39
N GLU A 404 3.55 10.82 -59.17
CA GLU A 404 2.86 12.11 -58.98
C GLU A 404 2.07 12.22 -57.66
N ASP A 405 1.71 11.08 -57.08
CA ASP A 405 0.96 10.95 -55.83
C ASP A 405 1.89 10.68 -54.63
N PHE A 406 3.22 10.69 -54.81
CA PHE A 406 4.16 10.57 -53.70
C PHE A 406 4.18 11.87 -52.90
N ARG A 407 4.30 11.73 -51.58
CA ARG A 407 4.42 12.87 -50.67
C ARG A 407 5.71 13.65 -50.91
N LEU A 408 6.82 12.94 -51.10
CA LEU A 408 8.14 13.51 -51.31
C LEU A 408 8.97 12.60 -52.21
N VAL A 409 9.69 13.19 -53.17
CA VAL A 409 10.67 12.49 -54.00
C VAL A 409 12.06 13.07 -53.71
N PRO A 410 13.04 12.27 -53.26
CA PRO A 410 14.40 12.72 -53.02
C PRO A 410 15.08 13.16 -54.32
N GLU A 411 15.87 14.25 -54.25
CA GLU A 411 16.62 14.76 -55.40
C GLU A 411 18.04 14.15 -55.47
N TYR A 412 18.34 13.48 -56.58
CA TYR A 412 19.65 12.87 -56.83
C TYR A 412 20.52 13.76 -57.72
N ARG A 413 21.16 14.77 -57.11
CA ARG A 413 21.99 15.78 -57.83
C ARG A 413 23.47 15.42 -57.96
N GLN A 414 23.94 14.36 -57.30
CA GLN A 414 25.34 13.95 -57.34
C GLN A 414 25.65 13.28 -58.69
N THR A 415 26.74 13.68 -59.34
CA THR A 415 27.19 13.08 -60.61
C THR A 415 28.54 12.38 -60.45
N ASN A 416 28.70 11.25 -61.14
CA ASN A 416 29.96 10.52 -61.22
C ASN A 416 30.98 11.26 -62.10
N SER A 417 32.20 10.72 -62.21
CA SER A 417 33.30 11.30 -63.00
C SER A 417 33.02 11.43 -64.51
N GLN A 418 31.92 10.86 -65.00
CA GLN A 418 31.46 10.89 -66.40
C GLN A 418 30.25 11.81 -66.60
N GLY A 419 29.80 12.52 -65.56
CA GLY A 419 28.67 13.45 -65.61
C GLY A 419 27.28 12.82 -65.48
N GLU A 420 27.20 11.51 -65.19
CA GLU A 420 25.94 10.80 -64.98
C GLU A 420 25.51 10.89 -63.52
N ARG A 421 24.20 10.96 -63.24
CA ARG A 421 23.68 11.04 -61.87
C ARG A 421 23.79 9.70 -61.14
N VAL A 422 24.07 9.76 -59.84
CA VAL A 422 24.19 8.59 -58.96
C VAL A 422 22.85 8.32 -58.26
N PRO A 423 22.29 7.09 -58.34
CA PRO A 423 21.08 6.71 -57.60
C PRO A 423 21.35 6.61 -56.10
N GLY A 424 20.33 6.85 -55.26
CA GLY A 424 20.48 6.75 -53.81
C GLY A 424 19.98 5.43 -53.23
N VAL A 425 20.45 5.14 -52.02
CA VAL A 425 19.99 4.00 -51.23
C VAL A 425 18.68 4.35 -50.54
N VAL A 426 17.69 3.47 -50.70
CA VAL A 426 16.37 3.57 -50.08
C VAL A 426 16.01 2.28 -49.34
N TYR A 427 15.10 2.41 -48.40
CA TYR A 427 14.64 1.35 -47.52
C TYR A 427 13.12 1.27 -47.55
N LEU A 428 12.60 0.06 -47.75
CA LEU A 428 11.17 -0.25 -47.65
C LEU A 428 10.93 -1.13 -46.43
N SER A 429 9.88 -0.82 -45.67
CA SER A 429 9.44 -1.63 -44.56
C SER A 429 7.93 -1.66 -44.45
N PHE A 430 7.35 -2.81 -44.09
CA PHE A 430 5.93 -2.93 -43.77
C PHE A 430 5.67 -4.16 -42.90
N SER A 431 4.63 -4.10 -42.08
CA SER A 431 4.10 -5.27 -41.38
C SER A 431 3.19 -6.05 -42.32
N TYR A 432 3.26 -7.38 -42.28
CA TYR A 432 2.42 -8.25 -43.09
C TYR A 432 1.98 -9.53 -42.39
N GLN A 433 0.83 -10.05 -42.81
CA GLN A 433 0.32 -11.36 -42.41
C GLN A 433 -0.20 -12.11 -43.64
N VAL A 434 0.35 -13.30 -43.88
CA VAL A 434 -0.03 -14.14 -45.03
C VAL A 434 -1.10 -15.15 -44.61
N ILE A 435 -2.27 -15.07 -45.22
CA ILE A 435 -3.40 -15.99 -44.98
C ILE A 435 -3.35 -17.16 -45.96
N LYS A 436 -2.97 -16.88 -47.21
CA LYS A 436 -2.76 -17.92 -48.23
C LYS A 436 -1.41 -17.69 -48.88
N ALA A 437 -0.56 -18.70 -48.84
CA ALA A 437 0.79 -18.66 -49.39
C ALA A 437 0.78 -18.18 -50.84
N GLY A 438 1.82 -17.42 -51.20
CA GLY A 438 1.89 -16.71 -52.46
C GLY A 438 3.22 -16.02 -52.67
N ARG A 439 3.41 -15.46 -53.86
CA ARG A 439 4.62 -14.77 -54.26
C ARG A 439 4.43 -13.27 -54.15
N LEU A 440 5.28 -12.62 -53.34
CA LEU A 440 5.39 -11.17 -53.21
C LEU A 440 6.31 -10.64 -54.32
N LYS A 441 5.87 -9.59 -55.00
CA LYS A 441 6.67 -8.87 -55.99
C LYS A 441 6.58 -7.37 -55.75
N ILE A 442 7.71 -6.73 -55.56
CA ILE A 442 7.85 -5.28 -55.38
C ILE A 442 8.70 -4.73 -56.52
N GLU A 443 8.22 -3.69 -57.20
CA GLU A 443 8.94 -3.08 -58.33
C GLU A 443 8.52 -1.62 -58.54
N PHE A 444 9.39 -0.85 -59.18
CA PHE A 444 9.06 0.45 -59.76
C PHE A 444 8.77 0.27 -61.26
N VAL A 445 7.51 0.47 -61.67
CA VAL A 445 7.11 0.38 -63.08
C VAL A 445 7.28 1.73 -63.78
N ASN A 446 7.49 1.74 -65.10
CA ASN A 446 7.69 2.97 -65.89
C ASN A 446 8.88 3.84 -65.44
N ALA A 447 9.90 3.25 -64.82
CA ALA A 447 11.08 4.00 -64.40
C ALA A 447 11.96 4.43 -65.60
N ASP A 448 12.49 5.64 -65.54
CA ASP A 448 13.42 6.19 -66.53
C ASP A 448 14.84 6.20 -65.96
N LYS A 449 15.76 5.49 -66.62
CA LYS A 449 17.17 5.41 -66.22
C LYS A 449 18.07 6.37 -67.01
N THR A 450 17.51 7.17 -67.91
CA THR A 450 18.28 8.06 -68.78
C THR A 450 19.05 9.10 -67.96
N GLY A 451 20.36 9.22 -68.18
CA GLY A 451 21.21 10.20 -67.49
C GLY A 451 21.68 9.79 -66.08
N PHE A 452 21.44 8.53 -65.68
CA PHE A 452 21.99 7.92 -64.47
C PHE A 452 23.05 6.88 -64.83
N GLU A 453 23.97 6.62 -63.90
CA GLU A 453 24.93 5.51 -64.04
C GLU A 453 24.20 4.15 -64.13
N ASN A 454 24.86 3.10 -64.61
CA ASN A 454 24.22 1.79 -64.69
C ASN A 454 24.02 1.17 -63.30
N PHE A 455 22.77 0.94 -62.89
CA PHE A 455 22.42 0.34 -61.60
C PHE A 455 21.20 -0.59 -61.66
N ASN A 456 21.11 -1.46 -60.66
CA ASN A 456 19.94 -2.32 -60.42
C ASN A 456 18.89 -1.55 -59.63
N MET A 457 17.72 -1.35 -60.25
CA MET A 457 16.61 -0.66 -59.61
C MET A 457 16.06 -1.49 -58.46
N PHE A 458 15.62 -0.80 -57.40
CA PHE A 458 14.89 -1.37 -56.28
C PHE A 458 13.77 -2.30 -56.76
N GLY A 459 13.87 -3.57 -56.35
CA GLY A 459 12.88 -4.59 -56.66
C GLY A 459 13.18 -5.88 -55.89
N HIS A 460 12.13 -6.65 -55.61
CA HIS A 460 12.23 -7.90 -54.85
C HIS A 460 11.13 -8.87 -55.25
N GLU A 461 11.46 -10.15 -55.24
CA GLU A 461 10.51 -11.21 -55.50
C GLU A 461 10.79 -12.43 -54.61
N GLU A 462 9.81 -12.84 -53.81
CA GLU A 462 9.97 -13.91 -52.83
C GLU A 462 8.65 -14.66 -52.59
N ASP A 463 8.75 -15.98 -52.37
CA ASP A 463 7.60 -16.81 -51.97
C ASP A 463 7.40 -16.74 -50.46
N LEU A 464 6.24 -16.24 -50.02
CA LEU A 464 5.89 -16.10 -48.61
C LEU A 464 4.94 -17.22 -48.14
N PRO A 465 5.32 -18.01 -47.12
CA PRO A 465 4.46 -19.03 -46.54
C PRO A 465 3.39 -18.40 -45.62
N VAL A 466 2.33 -19.17 -45.32
CA VAL A 466 1.31 -18.80 -44.32
C VAL A 466 1.96 -18.66 -42.93
N GLY A 467 1.59 -17.63 -42.18
CA GLY A 467 2.13 -17.38 -40.85
C GLY A 467 1.48 -16.22 -40.10
N GLY A 468 1.93 -16.00 -38.86
CA GLY A 468 1.54 -14.84 -38.06
C GLY A 468 2.10 -13.51 -38.58
N GLU A 469 1.79 -12.41 -37.90
CA GLU A 469 2.28 -11.07 -38.25
C GLU A 469 3.82 -11.03 -38.22
N LYS A 470 4.42 -10.55 -39.30
CA LYS A 470 5.88 -10.43 -39.50
C LYS A 470 6.21 -9.07 -40.08
N MET A 471 7.43 -8.61 -39.87
CA MET A 471 7.94 -7.39 -40.47
C MET A 471 8.77 -7.71 -41.73
N PHE A 472 8.49 -7.04 -42.84
CA PHE A 472 9.30 -7.07 -44.05
C PHE A 472 10.26 -5.87 -44.05
N THR A 473 11.50 -6.07 -44.48
CA THR A 473 12.47 -4.98 -44.66
C THR A 473 13.37 -5.29 -45.83
N LEU A 474 13.57 -4.30 -46.70
CA LEU A 474 14.41 -4.41 -47.88
C LEU A 474 15.12 -3.07 -48.15
N ASP A 475 16.40 -3.13 -48.51
CA ASP A 475 17.17 -2.00 -49.02
C ASP A 475 17.52 -2.18 -50.51
N GLY A 476 17.69 -1.07 -51.22
CA GLY A 476 18.10 -1.09 -52.63
C GLY A 476 18.32 0.31 -53.19
N LEU A 477 18.65 0.39 -54.48
CA LEU A 477 18.93 1.66 -55.16
C LEU A 477 17.70 2.17 -55.91
N TRP A 478 17.37 3.46 -55.71
CA TRP A 478 16.31 4.14 -56.44
C TRP A 478 16.78 5.50 -56.93
N ASN A 479 16.38 5.86 -58.15
CA ASN A 479 16.77 7.11 -58.79
C ASN A 479 15.67 8.18 -58.77
N GLY A 480 14.58 7.95 -58.02
CA GLY A 480 13.48 8.91 -57.90
C GLY A 480 12.47 8.84 -59.05
N THR A 481 12.52 7.80 -59.88
CA THR A 481 11.63 7.63 -61.04
C THR A 481 10.82 6.33 -60.97
N GLY A 482 9.69 6.30 -61.68
CA GLY A 482 8.78 5.16 -61.75
C GLY A 482 7.71 5.12 -60.66
N ASP A 483 6.65 4.37 -60.90
CA ASP A 483 5.51 4.19 -59.99
C ASP A 483 5.77 3.00 -59.07
N PHE A 484 5.54 3.15 -57.77
CA PHE A 484 5.71 2.06 -56.81
C PHE A 484 4.58 1.05 -56.96
N LYS A 485 4.92 -0.23 -57.09
CA LYS A 485 3.97 -1.33 -57.22
C LYS A 485 4.32 -2.50 -56.30
N LEU A 486 3.36 -2.94 -55.49
CA LEU A 486 3.45 -4.14 -54.65
C LEU A 486 2.34 -5.11 -55.04
N SER A 487 2.73 -6.30 -55.50
CA SER A 487 1.84 -7.35 -55.98
C SER A 487 1.99 -8.62 -55.14
N PHE A 488 0.90 -9.36 -54.90
CA PHE A 488 0.95 -10.62 -54.18
C PHE A 488 0.03 -11.69 -54.80
N THR A 489 0.57 -12.88 -55.07
CA THR A 489 -0.18 -14.04 -55.60
C THR A 489 -0.68 -14.96 -54.49
N GLY A 490 -1.62 -14.49 -53.69
CA GLY A 490 -2.24 -15.28 -52.63
C GLY A 490 -3.25 -14.44 -51.87
N VAL A 491 -3.19 -14.48 -50.54
CA VAL A 491 -3.90 -13.52 -49.68
C VAL A 491 -2.94 -12.99 -48.61
N ILE A 492 -2.74 -11.67 -48.58
CA ILE A 492 -1.88 -10.98 -47.61
C ILE A 492 -2.58 -9.73 -47.05
N TYR A 493 -2.33 -9.46 -45.77
CA TYR A 493 -2.63 -8.18 -45.13
C TYR A 493 -1.34 -7.39 -44.98
N ILE A 494 -1.34 -6.10 -45.30
CA ILE A 494 -0.19 -5.21 -45.18
C ILE A 494 -0.58 -3.96 -44.40
N SER A 495 0.24 -3.54 -43.44
CA SER A 495 0.05 -2.31 -42.68
C SER A 495 1.38 -1.57 -42.52
N LEU A 496 1.29 -0.26 -42.28
CA LEU A 496 2.43 0.61 -41.94
C LEU A 496 3.55 0.59 -43.01
N LEU A 497 3.22 0.93 -44.25
CA LEU A 497 4.10 0.86 -45.41
C LEU A 497 5.03 2.09 -45.51
N VAL A 498 6.26 1.97 -45.03
CA VAL A 498 7.23 3.08 -44.97
C VAL A 498 8.32 2.91 -46.02
N PHE A 499 8.53 3.93 -46.84
CA PHE A 499 9.61 4.00 -47.84
C PHE A 499 10.43 5.29 -47.65
N SER A 500 11.73 5.20 -47.38
CA SER A 500 12.58 6.36 -47.01
C SER A 500 14.07 6.13 -47.37
N THR A 501 14.87 7.21 -47.49
CA THR A 501 16.35 7.10 -47.57
C THR A 501 17.01 6.89 -46.20
N ASN A 502 16.28 7.10 -45.10
CA ASN A 502 16.85 6.95 -43.76
C ASN A 502 16.62 5.53 -43.24
N LYS A 503 17.72 4.80 -43.06
CA LYS A 503 17.74 3.44 -42.50
C LYS A 503 17.09 3.37 -41.12
N ALA A 504 17.22 4.41 -40.30
CA ALA A 504 16.63 4.45 -38.96
C ALA A 504 15.10 4.60 -39.00
N ASP A 505 14.58 5.37 -39.96
CA ASP A 505 13.15 5.65 -40.10
C ASP A 505 12.39 4.43 -40.66
N ALA A 506 13.00 3.71 -41.62
CA ALA A 506 12.47 2.46 -42.14
C ALA A 506 12.63 1.26 -41.17
N LEU A 507 13.57 1.31 -40.22
CA LEU A 507 13.80 0.24 -39.23
C LEU A 507 13.24 0.55 -37.84
N ALA A 508 12.47 1.63 -37.68
CA ALA A 508 12.07 2.20 -36.37
C ALA A 508 11.26 1.25 -35.45
N TYR A 509 10.93 0.02 -35.87
CA TYR A 509 10.44 -1.03 -34.97
C TYR A 509 11.51 -1.49 -33.96
N LYS A 510 12.79 -1.13 -34.19
CA LYS A 510 13.91 -1.50 -33.33
C LYS A 510 13.94 -0.77 -31.98
N TYR A 511 13.17 0.30 -31.82
CA TYR A 511 13.14 1.13 -30.61
C TYR A 511 11.83 0.91 -29.85
N ARG A 512 11.89 0.15 -28.76
CA ARG A 512 10.77 0.03 -27.81
C ARG A 512 11.03 0.97 -26.64
N THR A 513 10.12 1.93 -26.43
CA THR A 513 10.03 2.66 -25.16
C THR A 513 9.34 1.74 -24.17
N LEU A 514 10.07 1.32 -23.15
CA LEU A 514 9.55 0.51 -22.05
C LEU A 514 9.20 1.46 -20.89
N PHE A 515 7.96 1.34 -20.42
CA PHE A 515 7.52 1.89 -19.14
C PHE A 515 7.31 0.71 -18.20
N GLU A 516 8.24 0.49 -17.30
CA GLU A 516 8.10 -0.51 -16.24
C GLU A 516 7.91 0.21 -14.91
N GLN A 517 6.76 -0.05 -14.28
CA GLN A 517 6.42 0.45 -12.97
C GLN A 517 6.29 -0.74 -12.01
N GLY A 518 7.15 -0.78 -10.99
CA GLY A 518 7.02 -1.67 -9.84
C GLY A 518 6.96 -0.85 -8.54
N ASP A 519 6.75 -1.53 -7.41
CA ASP A 519 6.55 -0.91 -6.09
C ASP A 519 7.67 0.05 -5.63
N ARG A 520 8.86 -0.01 -6.28
CA ARG A 520 10.05 0.80 -5.93
C ARG A 520 10.81 1.36 -7.13
N LEU A 521 10.32 1.18 -8.36
CA LEU A 521 11.07 1.49 -9.58
C LEU A 521 10.13 2.08 -10.64
N VAL A 522 10.51 3.25 -11.15
CA VAL A 522 9.98 3.80 -12.40
C VAL A 522 11.12 3.80 -13.41
N LYS A 523 11.01 2.96 -14.43
CA LYS A 523 11.99 2.86 -15.51
C LYS A 523 11.39 3.38 -16.80
N ILE A 524 12.04 4.39 -17.37
CA ILE A 524 11.75 4.88 -18.72
C ILE A 524 13.00 4.59 -19.53
N SER A 525 12.95 3.56 -20.37
CA SER A 525 14.11 3.15 -21.18
C SER A 525 13.76 3.03 -22.65
N ALA A 526 14.67 3.49 -23.50
CA ALA A 526 14.68 3.19 -24.92
C ALA A 526 15.73 2.10 -25.17
N ALA A 527 15.28 0.95 -25.67
CA ALA A 527 16.16 -0.17 -25.98
C ALA A 527 16.16 -0.47 -27.49
N VAL A 528 17.35 -0.76 -28.03
CA VAL A 528 17.58 -1.22 -29.40
C VAL A 528 17.65 -2.74 -29.39
N PHE A 529 16.78 -3.43 -30.12
CA PHE A 529 16.76 -4.90 -30.16
C PHE A 529 17.33 -5.48 -31.45
N ASP A 530 18.01 -6.62 -31.45
CA ASP A 530 18.41 -7.31 -32.68
C ASP A 530 17.21 -7.97 -33.40
N LYS A 531 17.50 -8.70 -34.48
CA LYS A 531 16.49 -9.35 -35.34
C LYS A 531 15.74 -10.48 -34.63
N ASP A 532 16.32 -10.98 -33.54
CA ASP A 532 15.83 -12.12 -32.76
C ASP A 532 15.18 -11.67 -31.43
N GLY A 533 15.15 -10.35 -31.17
CA GLY A 533 14.51 -9.75 -30.00
C GLY A 533 15.43 -9.55 -28.79
N ASN A 534 16.75 -9.67 -28.93
CA ASN A 534 17.70 -9.42 -27.83
C ASN A 534 18.13 -7.95 -27.77
N ALA A 535 18.25 -7.37 -26.57
CA ALA A 535 18.67 -5.98 -26.40
C ALA A 535 20.16 -5.77 -26.75
N LEU A 536 20.45 -4.87 -27.69
CA LEU A 536 21.78 -4.49 -28.15
C LEU A 536 22.34 -3.26 -27.42
N LYS A 537 21.48 -2.27 -27.14
CA LYS A 537 21.83 -1.02 -26.43
C LYS A 537 20.63 -0.52 -25.67
N GLU A 538 20.84 -0.01 -24.46
CA GLU A 538 19.78 0.53 -23.62
C GLU A 538 20.17 1.91 -23.06
N THR A 539 19.27 2.87 -23.16
CA THR A 539 19.40 4.18 -22.52
C THR A 539 18.17 4.43 -21.66
N GLY A 540 18.33 5.02 -20.47
CA GLY A 540 17.16 5.22 -19.61
C GLY A 540 17.34 6.15 -18.43
N LEU A 541 16.19 6.55 -17.90
CA LEU A 541 16.04 7.21 -16.61
C LEU A 541 15.76 6.12 -15.57
N VAL A 542 16.57 6.08 -14.51
CA VAL A 542 16.27 5.27 -13.32
C VAL A 542 15.98 6.20 -12.16
N ILE A 543 14.80 6.00 -11.55
CA ILE A 543 14.44 6.63 -10.28
C ILE A 543 14.36 5.52 -9.24
N LYS A 544 15.27 5.55 -8.26
CA LYS A 544 15.26 4.71 -7.07
C LYS A 544 15.14 5.58 -5.81
N PRO A 545 14.67 5.04 -4.67
CA PRO A 545 14.66 5.76 -3.40
C PRO A 545 16.05 6.29 -2.97
N GLU A 546 17.12 5.61 -3.39
CA GLU A 546 18.51 5.93 -3.04
C GLU A 546 19.20 6.87 -4.06
N GLY A 547 18.53 7.24 -5.16
CA GLY A 547 19.06 8.18 -6.15
C GLY A 547 18.42 8.08 -7.54
N SER A 548 18.49 9.17 -8.31
CA SER A 548 18.04 9.26 -9.70
C SER A 548 19.19 9.60 -10.65
N GLY A 549 19.20 9.02 -11.86
CA GLY A 549 20.27 9.26 -12.83
C GLY A 549 19.95 8.88 -14.27
N LEU A 550 20.65 9.52 -15.20
CA LEU A 550 20.67 9.19 -16.63
C LEU A 550 21.87 8.29 -16.93
N TYR A 551 21.63 7.15 -17.58
CA TYR A 551 22.70 6.23 -17.97
C TYR A 551 22.51 5.71 -19.39
N ALA A 552 23.63 5.38 -20.03
CA ALA A 552 23.67 4.54 -21.21
C ALA A 552 24.44 3.26 -20.89
N GLN A 553 23.89 2.11 -21.27
CA GLN A 553 24.52 0.81 -21.08
C GLN A 553 24.60 0.07 -22.42
N ASP A 554 25.77 -0.48 -22.71
CA ASP A 554 25.96 -1.38 -23.85
C ASP A 554 25.59 -2.83 -23.50
N ASN A 555 25.57 -3.71 -24.51
CA ASN A 555 25.26 -5.14 -24.35
C ASN A 555 26.26 -5.92 -23.47
N THR A 556 27.37 -5.32 -23.04
CA THR A 556 28.35 -5.94 -22.13
C THR A 556 28.13 -5.55 -20.67
N GLY A 557 27.15 -4.69 -20.40
CA GLY A 557 26.83 -4.21 -19.06
C GLY A 557 27.68 -3.01 -18.61
N LYS A 558 28.53 -2.47 -19.48
CA LYS A 558 29.37 -1.30 -19.17
C LYS A 558 28.51 -0.04 -19.16
N ILE A 559 28.54 0.68 -18.04
CA ILE A 559 27.71 1.87 -17.81
C ILE A 559 28.53 3.12 -18.13
N ALA A 560 28.00 3.98 -19.00
CA ALA A 560 28.47 5.34 -19.19
C ALA A 560 27.50 6.32 -18.51
N LEU A 561 28.01 7.09 -17.53
CA LEU A 561 27.32 8.27 -17.01
C LEU A 561 27.38 9.35 -18.10
N ILE A 562 26.22 9.75 -18.61
CA ILE A 562 26.14 10.87 -19.55
C ILE A 562 25.98 12.14 -18.71
N GLY A 563 27.10 12.81 -18.44
CA GLY A 563 27.04 14.18 -17.97
C GLY A 563 26.41 15.06 -19.06
N VAL A 564 25.51 15.97 -18.65
CA VAL A 564 24.91 16.93 -19.59
C VAL A 564 26.02 17.85 -20.10
N SER A 565 26.21 17.89 -21.41
CA SER A 565 27.09 18.87 -22.06
C SER A 565 26.50 20.26 -21.85
N VAL A 566 27.22 21.12 -21.13
CA VAL A 566 26.92 22.54 -21.03
C VAL A 566 27.79 23.25 -22.05
N GLU A 567 27.16 24.03 -22.93
CA GLU A 567 27.85 24.93 -23.85
C GLU A 567 28.23 26.20 -23.09
N GLU A 568 29.53 26.53 -23.07
CA GLU A 568 30.05 27.78 -22.50
C GLU A 568 30.98 28.45 -23.51
N GLU A 569 31.08 29.78 -23.46
CA GLU A 569 32.09 30.50 -24.24
C GLU A 569 33.46 30.44 -23.54
N ASP A 570 34.51 30.16 -24.31
CA ASP A 570 35.89 30.30 -23.85
C ASP A 570 36.32 31.79 -23.76
N GLU A 571 37.55 32.04 -23.31
CA GLU A 571 38.14 33.39 -23.19
C GLU A 571 38.24 34.14 -24.54
N TYR A 572 37.99 33.46 -25.65
CA TYR A 572 38.03 33.99 -27.01
C TYR A 572 36.64 34.05 -27.69
N GLY A 573 35.56 33.74 -26.95
CA GLY A 573 34.17 33.78 -27.45
C GLY A 573 33.73 32.57 -28.25
N ASN A 574 34.47 31.45 -28.20
CA ASN A 574 34.07 30.21 -28.89
C ASN A 574 33.24 29.33 -27.97
N THR A 575 32.15 28.78 -28.50
CA THR A 575 31.32 27.79 -27.79
C THR A 575 32.08 26.48 -27.63
N VAL A 576 32.30 26.06 -26.38
CA VAL A 576 32.94 24.79 -26.01
C VAL A 576 32.00 23.94 -25.17
N SER A 577 31.98 22.64 -25.42
CA SER A 577 31.22 21.67 -24.64
C SER A 577 31.98 21.23 -23.40
N LYS A 578 31.36 21.35 -22.22
CA LYS A 578 31.94 20.88 -20.94
C LYS A 578 30.99 19.91 -20.23
N ILE A 579 31.57 18.86 -19.64
CA ILE A 579 30.87 17.97 -18.71
C ILE A 579 31.20 18.43 -17.29
N LYS A 580 30.20 18.88 -16.53
CA LYS A 580 30.36 19.29 -15.12
C LYS A 580 29.85 18.20 -14.19
N LEU A 581 30.69 17.82 -13.22
CA LEU A 581 30.31 17.01 -12.06
C LEU A 581 30.35 17.94 -10.83
N THR A 582 29.18 18.31 -10.30
CA THR A 582 29.06 19.22 -9.14
C THR A 582 28.31 18.51 -8.02
N ALA A 583 28.94 18.35 -6.86
CA ALA A 583 28.34 17.77 -5.66
C ALA A 583 29.11 18.24 -4.41
N ASP A 584 28.49 18.15 -3.24
CA ASP A 584 29.17 18.41 -1.96
C ASP A 584 30.34 17.44 -1.73
N HIS A 585 30.22 16.20 -2.25
CA HIS A 585 31.27 15.18 -2.24
C HIS A 585 31.33 14.45 -3.60
N ILE A 586 32.53 14.32 -4.17
CA ILE A 586 32.79 13.55 -5.40
C ILE A 586 33.81 12.46 -5.08
N GLN A 587 33.44 11.20 -5.27
CA GLN A 587 34.28 10.03 -5.02
C GLN A 587 34.59 9.32 -6.34
N LEU A 588 35.89 9.17 -6.64
CA LEU A 588 36.39 8.46 -7.82
C LEU A 588 37.24 7.27 -7.34
N GLU A 589 36.78 6.04 -7.59
CA GLU A 589 37.48 4.81 -7.16
C GLU A 589 37.90 4.00 -8.38
N GLY A 590 39.15 3.54 -8.39
CA GLY A 590 39.76 2.77 -9.49
C GLY A 590 40.70 3.58 -10.36
N LEU A 591 41.10 3.03 -11.51
CA LEU A 591 42.00 3.68 -12.46
C LEU A 591 41.36 4.95 -13.03
N VAL A 592 41.89 6.12 -12.67
CA VAL A 592 41.45 7.41 -13.20
C VAL A 592 42.49 7.93 -14.19
N THR A 593 42.09 8.32 -15.40
CA THR A 593 42.97 8.97 -16.38
C THR A 593 42.30 10.24 -16.88
N ALA A 594 42.89 11.40 -16.59
CA ALA A 594 42.43 12.69 -17.08
C ALA A 594 43.41 13.25 -18.11
N ASN A 595 42.99 13.28 -19.38
CA ASN A 595 43.75 13.83 -20.52
C ASN A 595 45.19 13.28 -20.65
N GLY A 596 45.46 12.08 -20.13
CA GLY A 596 46.79 11.45 -20.10
C GLY A 596 47.82 12.08 -19.15
N ASN A 597 47.59 13.31 -18.66
CA ASN A 597 48.52 14.07 -17.83
C ASN A 597 48.31 13.90 -16.32
N PHE A 598 47.14 13.44 -15.89
CA PHE A 598 46.86 13.09 -14.49
C PHE A 598 46.33 11.66 -14.45
N LYS A 599 46.98 10.79 -13.67
CA LYS A 599 46.54 9.42 -13.46
C LYS A 599 46.55 9.05 -11.99
N ILE A 600 45.50 8.37 -11.55
CA ILE A 600 45.47 7.62 -10.29
C ILE A 600 45.59 6.15 -10.67
N LEU A 601 46.69 5.52 -10.26
CA LEU A 601 46.97 4.12 -10.55
C LEU A 601 46.25 3.20 -9.55
N GLU A 602 46.16 1.91 -9.89
CA GLU A 602 45.51 0.91 -9.03
C GLU A 602 46.18 0.75 -7.67
N ASP A 603 47.48 1.07 -7.57
CA ASP A 603 48.24 1.09 -6.32
C ASP A 603 48.04 2.37 -5.48
N GLY A 604 47.18 3.28 -5.95
CA GLY A 604 46.87 4.56 -5.31
C GLY A 604 47.90 5.66 -5.57
N SER A 605 48.97 5.40 -6.32
CA SER A 605 49.95 6.43 -6.68
C SER A 605 49.39 7.40 -7.74
N ILE A 606 49.92 8.62 -7.74
CA ILE A 606 49.49 9.70 -8.64
C ILE A 606 50.62 10.05 -9.60
N GLU A 607 50.38 9.90 -10.90
CA GLU A 607 51.29 10.38 -11.95
C GLU A 607 50.77 11.71 -12.50
N THR A 608 51.64 12.73 -12.52
CA THR A 608 51.34 14.04 -13.09
C THR A 608 52.43 14.50 -14.07
N THR A 609 52.01 14.94 -15.25
CA THR A 609 52.89 15.56 -16.26
C THR A 609 52.53 17.04 -16.37
N ASN A 610 53.53 17.94 -16.31
CA ASN A 610 53.35 19.40 -16.29
C ASN A 610 52.52 19.94 -15.10
N GLY A 611 52.54 19.24 -13.96
CA GLY A 611 51.89 19.71 -12.73
C GLY A 611 52.57 20.94 -12.13
N LYS A 612 51.78 21.99 -11.84
CA LYS A 612 52.22 23.14 -11.04
C LYS A 612 51.65 23.01 -9.63
N PHE A 613 52.50 22.65 -8.67
CA PHE A 613 52.13 22.52 -7.26
C PHE A 613 52.43 23.82 -6.51
N THR A 614 51.47 24.32 -5.73
CA THR A 614 51.61 25.52 -4.90
C THR A 614 51.17 25.22 -3.47
N GLY A 615 51.83 25.81 -2.48
CA GLY A 615 51.58 25.53 -1.05
C GLY A 615 52.76 24.79 -0.41
N GLU A 616 52.49 24.11 0.71
CA GLU A 616 53.45 23.27 1.42
C GLU A 616 53.53 21.88 0.75
N ILE A 617 54.75 21.42 0.48
CA ILE A 617 55.02 20.09 -0.05
C ILE A 617 55.88 19.36 1.00
N ASP A 618 55.25 18.45 1.76
CA ASP A 618 55.95 17.58 2.69
C ASP A 618 56.42 16.32 1.96
N SER A 619 57.75 16.10 1.91
CA SER A 619 58.36 14.96 1.24
C SER A 619 59.53 14.43 2.05
N SER A 620 59.46 13.16 2.45
CA SER A 620 60.53 12.46 3.18
C SER A 620 61.55 11.78 2.25
N LYS A 621 61.26 11.70 0.95
CA LYS A 621 62.13 11.09 -0.07
C LYS A 621 61.67 11.52 -1.48
N GLY A 622 62.61 11.86 -2.36
CA GLY A 622 62.26 12.20 -3.75
C GLY A 622 63.42 12.74 -4.57
N LYS A 623 63.16 13.09 -5.83
CA LYS A 623 64.10 13.82 -6.69
C LYS A 623 63.45 15.11 -7.19
N ILE A 624 64.10 16.25 -7.01
CA ILE A 624 63.66 17.55 -7.54
C ILE A 624 64.80 18.15 -8.37
N GLY A 625 64.59 18.30 -9.68
CA GLY A 625 65.55 19.01 -10.55
C GLY A 625 66.99 18.46 -10.54
N GLY A 626 67.17 17.16 -10.26
CA GLY A 626 68.49 16.51 -10.12
C GLY A 626 69.03 16.43 -8.69
N PHE A 627 68.40 17.08 -7.72
CA PHE A 627 68.68 16.91 -6.29
C PHE A 627 67.85 15.78 -5.71
N GLU A 628 68.44 15.02 -4.80
CA GLU A 628 67.77 14.03 -3.97
C GLU A 628 67.31 14.69 -2.67
N ILE A 629 66.03 14.50 -2.33
CA ILE A 629 65.51 14.75 -0.98
C ILE A 629 65.79 13.48 -0.18
N GLY A 630 66.63 13.62 0.84
CA GLY A 630 66.94 12.55 1.80
C GLY A 630 66.56 12.98 3.21
N ASN A 631 66.70 12.06 4.17
CA ASN A 631 66.39 12.35 5.57
C ASN A 631 67.24 13.52 6.10
N GLY A 632 66.61 14.68 6.33
CA GLY A 632 67.25 15.91 6.81
C GLY A 632 68.15 16.64 5.80
N ARG A 633 68.11 16.31 4.49
CA ARG A 633 68.98 16.97 3.50
C ARG A 633 68.39 17.10 2.10
N ILE A 634 68.90 18.08 1.35
CA ILE A 634 68.78 18.16 -0.11
C ILE A 634 70.18 18.23 -0.74
N GLY A 635 70.45 17.43 -1.77
CA GLY A 635 71.78 17.43 -2.40
C GLY A 635 71.91 16.55 -3.63
N SER A 636 73.08 16.56 -4.26
CA SER A 636 73.40 15.68 -5.40
C SER A 636 73.44 14.21 -4.97
N VAL A 637 73.16 13.29 -5.90
CA VAL A 637 73.25 11.85 -5.69
C VAL A 637 74.70 11.49 -5.29
N ALA A 638 74.90 11.03 -4.06
CA ALA A 638 76.18 10.50 -3.61
C ALA A 638 76.21 8.99 -3.87
N ASP A 639 77.19 8.51 -4.63
CA ASP A 639 77.45 7.07 -4.69
C ASP A 639 78.00 6.58 -3.35
N SER A 640 77.80 5.29 -3.06
CA SER A 640 78.12 4.66 -1.78
C SER A 640 79.61 4.62 -1.44
N HIS A 641 80.49 5.20 -2.26
CA HIS A 641 81.95 5.16 -2.09
C HIS A 641 82.53 6.44 -1.50
N GLY A 642 81.71 7.32 -0.93
CA GLY A 642 82.19 8.34 0.02
C GLY A 642 83.06 9.44 -0.58
N SER A 643 83.19 9.52 -1.89
CA SER A 643 83.75 10.70 -2.57
C SER A 643 82.62 11.72 -2.73
N GLY A 644 82.24 12.35 -1.61
CA GLY A 644 81.07 13.21 -1.46
C GLY A 644 80.68 14.00 -2.71
N GLY A 645 79.43 13.81 -3.14
CA GLY A 645 78.84 14.48 -4.30
C GLY A 645 78.95 16.01 -4.21
N GLY A 646 78.82 16.67 -5.35
CA GLY A 646 79.17 18.09 -5.53
C GLY A 646 78.37 19.08 -4.67
N LEU A 647 77.19 18.73 -4.15
CA LEU A 647 76.38 19.57 -3.26
C LEU A 647 75.67 18.74 -2.19
N ALA A 648 75.75 19.15 -0.93
CA ALA A 648 74.88 18.68 0.15
C ALA A 648 74.49 19.85 1.06
N ILE A 649 73.19 19.96 1.34
CA ILE A 649 72.59 20.99 2.20
C ILE A 649 71.80 20.26 3.30
N TYR A 650 72.22 20.45 4.53
CA TYR A 650 71.56 20.03 5.77
C TYR A 650 71.04 21.26 6.51
N ASP A 651 70.36 21.06 7.63
CA ASP A 651 69.89 22.13 8.51
C ASP A 651 71.04 22.93 9.14
N ASP A 652 72.17 22.29 9.43
CA ASP A 652 73.33 22.88 10.10
C ASP A 652 74.65 22.81 9.28
N PHE A 653 74.63 22.19 8.11
CA PHE A 653 75.83 21.91 7.32
C PHE A 653 75.60 22.06 5.81
N PHE A 654 76.47 22.84 5.17
CA PHE A 654 76.51 23.05 3.72
C PHE A 654 77.86 22.62 3.18
N ARG A 655 77.87 21.83 2.10
CA ARG A 655 79.09 21.42 1.40
C ARG A 655 78.93 21.54 -0.10
N VAL A 656 79.94 22.12 -0.75
CA VAL A 656 80.11 22.09 -2.21
C VAL A 656 81.53 21.67 -2.58
N GLY A 657 81.65 20.83 -3.61
CA GLY A 657 82.94 20.45 -4.20
C GLY A 657 83.19 18.94 -4.17
N GLY A 658 84.38 18.54 -4.61
CA GLY A 658 84.74 17.14 -4.86
C GLY A 658 86.06 16.73 -4.20
N SER A 659 86.64 15.63 -4.68
CA SER A 659 87.85 15.03 -4.10
C SER A 659 89.11 15.89 -4.21
N LYS A 660 89.21 16.75 -5.22
CA LYS A 660 90.37 17.66 -5.42
C LYS A 660 90.26 18.98 -4.67
N GLY A 661 89.05 19.37 -4.27
CA GLY A 661 88.81 20.59 -3.51
C GLY A 661 87.34 20.74 -3.16
N TYR A 662 87.09 21.24 -1.95
CA TYR A 662 85.75 21.43 -1.42
C TYR A 662 85.70 22.60 -0.44
N VAL A 663 84.51 23.14 -0.31
CA VAL A 663 84.14 24.18 0.66
C VAL A 663 83.02 23.63 1.53
N MET A 664 83.15 23.81 2.83
CA MET A 664 82.12 23.46 3.81
C MET A 664 81.87 24.67 4.71
N PHE A 665 80.61 24.90 5.04
CA PHE A 665 80.15 25.87 6.04
C PHE A 665 79.13 25.20 6.98
N GLY A 666 79.21 25.44 8.29
CA GLY A 666 78.31 24.81 9.26
C GLY A 666 78.77 25.00 10.71
N ASP A 667 78.16 24.28 11.66
CA ASP A 667 78.41 24.45 13.11
C ASP A 667 79.82 24.01 13.54
N ASP A 668 80.39 22.97 12.90
CA ASP A 668 81.83 22.65 12.96
C ASP A 668 82.26 21.78 11.77
N VAL A 669 83.09 22.33 10.89
CA VAL A 669 83.52 21.67 9.65
C VAL A 669 84.90 21.01 9.74
N ILE A 670 85.49 20.96 10.93
CA ILE A 670 86.75 20.26 11.20
C ILE A 670 86.48 18.77 11.46
N PRO A 671 87.16 17.85 10.76
CA PRO A 671 86.92 16.42 10.92
C PRO A 671 87.47 15.96 12.28
N SER A 672 86.79 15.03 12.93
CA SER A 672 87.21 14.45 14.22
C SER A 672 88.63 13.86 14.19
N SER A 673 89.10 13.42 13.02
CA SER A 673 90.47 12.94 12.79
C SER A 673 91.56 14.01 12.99
N ALA A 674 91.21 15.30 13.01
CA ALA A 674 92.12 16.39 13.36
C ALA A 674 92.28 16.60 14.87
N GLY A 675 91.77 15.69 15.71
CA GLY A 675 92.01 15.67 17.15
C GLY A 675 91.22 16.70 17.96
N GLY A 676 90.16 17.29 17.39
CA GLY A 676 89.26 18.22 18.10
C GLY A 676 89.92 19.54 18.54
N ALA A 677 91.09 19.88 18.01
CA ALA A 677 91.86 21.05 18.45
C ALA A 677 91.29 22.39 17.96
N PHE A 678 90.38 22.38 16.99
CA PHE A 678 89.81 23.57 16.37
C PHE A 678 88.34 23.35 16.06
N THR A 679 87.50 24.34 16.38
CA THR A 679 86.14 24.45 15.86
C THR A 679 86.16 25.52 14.77
N ALA A 680 85.61 25.22 13.59
CA ALA A 680 85.55 26.20 12.50
C ALA A 680 84.18 26.18 11.83
N VAL A 681 83.63 27.37 11.57
CA VAL A 681 82.36 27.51 10.85
C VAL A 681 82.52 27.41 9.32
N GLY A 682 83.77 27.43 8.84
CA GLY A 682 84.10 27.40 7.43
C GLY A 682 85.44 26.73 7.19
N ARG A 683 85.51 25.88 6.18
CA ARG A 683 86.72 25.16 5.80
C ARG A 683 86.76 25.06 4.29
N ILE A 684 87.87 25.55 3.76
CA ILE A 684 88.17 25.42 2.35
C ILE A 684 89.40 24.54 2.23
N VAL A 685 89.24 23.41 1.53
CA VAL A 685 90.34 22.50 1.24
C VAL A 685 90.60 22.56 -0.24
N ASN A 686 91.82 22.91 -0.61
CA ASN A 686 92.31 22.81 -1.97
C ASN A 686 93.51 21.86 -2.00
N SER A 687 93.28 20.66 -2.54
CA SER A 687 94.33 19.67 -2.79
C SER A 687 94.69 19.57 -4.26
N ALA A 688 94.17 20.48 -5.10
CA ALA A 688 94.48 20.55 -6.51
C ALA A 688 95.86 21.24 -6.66
N PRO A 689 96.90 20.52 -7.14
CA PRO A 689 98.23 21.10 -7.26
C PRO A 689 98.27 22.23 -8.30
N ASN A 690 98.85 23.37 -7.95
CA ASN A 690 99.16 24.43 -8.90
C ASN A 690 100.35 24.01 -9.79
N ILE A 691 100.04 23.44 -10.96
CA ILE A 691 101.03 22.92 -11.92
C ILE A 691 101.71 24.00 -12.80
N TYR A 692 101.43 25.30 -12.58
CA TYR A 692 101.92 26.40 -13.41
C TYR A 692 102.97 27.32 -12.76
N GLY A 693 103.64 26.88 -11.69
CA GLY A 693 104.65 27.69 -10.96
C GLY A 693 105.86 28.19 -11.76
N ASN A 694 106.00 27.81 -13.04
CA ASN A 694 107.05 28.30 -13.93
C ASN A 694 106.82 29.74 -14.44
N TYR A 695 105.65 30.36 -14.18
CA TYR A 695 105.31 31.71 -14.63
C TYR A 695 105.54 32.82 -13.59
N GLY A 696 106.39 32.59 -12.58
CA GLY A 696 106.72 33.60 -11.55
C GLY A 696 105.67 33.75 -10.44
N PHE A 697 104.64 32.91 -10.44
CA PHE A 697 103.71 32.73 -9.32
C PHE A 697 104.21 31.59 -8.42
N ASP A 698 103.91 31.64 -7.12
CA ASP A 698 104.28 30.54 -6.24
C ASP A 698 103.50 29.25 -6.60
N GLN A 699 104.02 28.10 -6.16
CA GLN A 699 103.33 26.81 -6.31
C GLN A 699 102.31 26.56 -5.19
N ALA A 700 101.87 27.59 -4.47
CA ALA A 700 100.95 27.42 -3.36
C ALA A 700 99.54 27.08 -3.87
N ASN A 701 98.90 26.14 -3.17
CA ASN A 701 97.50 25.84 -3.38
C ASN A 701 96.68 26.81 -2.53
N TYR A 702 96.21 27.90 -3.13
CA TYR A 702 95.35 28.84 -2.42
C TYR A 702 93.99 28.17 -2.17
N GLY A 703 93.62 27.99 -0.90
CA GLY A 703 92.26 27.62 -0.51
C GLY A 703 91.30 28.79 -0.67
N LEU A 704 91.76 30.02 -0.43
CA LEU A 704 91.00 31.24 -0.58
C LEU A 704 91.95 32.33 -1.08
N PHE A 705 91.64 32.94 -2.22
CA PHE A 705 92.40 34.05 -2.79
C PHE A 705 91.56 35.32 -2.59
N ILE A 706 91.98 36.19 -1.65
CA ILE A 706 91.29 37.44 -1.30
C ILE A 706 92.07 38.62 -1.86
#